data_AF-A0A075GJV2-F1
#
_entry.id   AF-A0A075GJV2-F1
#
_cell.length_a   1.000
_cell.length_b   1.000
_cell.length_c   1.000
_cell.angle_alpha   90.00
_cell.angle_beta   90.00
_cell.angle_gamma   90.00
#
_symmetry.space_group_name_H-M   'P 1'
#
loop_
_entity.id
_entity.type
_entity.pdbx_description
1 polymer ?
#
loop_
_entity_poly.entity_id
_entity_poly.type
_entity_poly.pdbx_seq_one_letter_code
_entity_poly.pdbx_strand_id
1 'polypeptide(L)'
;MATLIVSLMLIASGPLDTGQELPEEVPDRRWTDSNDGYGPINYTNEHTTATITSEGRPATLTMPGGHVYTQPLPLVVALHGYSSSGSFNAWWMSLYDSVHENEHLLLTPDGSMNIVGMRYWNATDACCNLFNTEVDDVTFLEGLISQAVQNYGADPEGVVLIGHSNGAFMSHRMACDRGSIIESIVSLNGATWDDFSNNCPDTGRPNILHVHGTVDSVIQYGGGSMFGGTYPSAPQSTAFWADRSGCDATWTNLGSIDLTDSDGVAETDDLEHLNCTDGNRVAHWRINNGIHAPSLNDEEWPSQTLGWSLEDFSRDSDGDGHRDDIDAFIYNPNEWADADGDKVGDNTDECDNDPTGWIDSDGDGFCVPSDVFPNNPNEWYDFDGDGTGDNSDADDDDDGVADFYDDFPYDTNETVDTDGDGIGDNADTDDDGDGWGDDEDAFRLDPEEHSDLDGDGIGDNADTDDDGDGWADTDELNCQSDPMNGTDVPLDTDGDWECDLFDEDDDGDGVPDSEDLFPLDANEWDDNDMDGVGDNSDAFPTDDSEWLDSDGDGVGDNSDVYPDDPSEWVDSDGDGVGDNSDAFPTDDSEWLDSDSDGVGDNSDVYPDDSSEWIDSDEDGVGDNSDAYPDDPYEWVDSDEDGVGDNSDAFPSDASETQDSDGDGVGDNSDAYPLDSSEWADSDGDGVGDNSDAFPGDASETLDSDGDGVGDNSDAYPYDAALWEEEADRTMLLLGGIVVALLVLVAYSGRRK
;
A
#
# COMPACT_ATOMS: atom_id res chain seq x y z
N MET A 1 -71.97 42.72 -42.31
CA MET A 1 -71.45 41.42 -42.77
C MET A 1 -70.48 41.00 -41.68
N ALA A 2 -70.79 39.95 -40.93
CA ALA A 2 -70.39 38.56 -41.21
C ALA A 2 -68.85 38.39 -41.09
N THR A 3 -68.32 37.43 -40.33
CA THR A 3 -68.93 36.14 -39.92
C THR A 3 -68.48 35.72 -38.51
N LEU A 4 -69.36 35.07 -37.73
CA LEU A 4 -68.96 34.30 -36.55
C LEU A 4 -68.27 33.00 -37.00
N ILE A 5 -67.23 32.56 -36.29
CA ILE A 5 -66.75 31.17 -36.34
C ILE A 5 -66.73 30.65 -34.91
N VAL A 6 -67.32 29.48 -34.71
CA VAL A 6 -67.35 28.75 -33.44
C VAL A 6 -66.42 27.55 -33.59
N SER A 7 -65.44 27.42 -32.71
CA SER A 7 -64.59 26.22 -32.63
C SER A 7 -65.34 25.09 -31.94
N LEU A 8 -65.11 23.86 -32.41
CA LEU A 8 -65.89 22.68 -32.04
C LEU A 8 -65.06 21.74 -31.15
N MET A 9 -65.51 21.48 -29.92
CA MET A 9 -64.93 20.43 -29.09
C MET A 9 -65.24 19.05 -29.66
N LEU A 10 -64.24 18.16 -29.64
CA LEU A 10 -64.34 16.75 -29.98
C LEU A 10 -64.32 15.94 -28.68
N ILE A 11 -65.44 15.27 -28.37
CA ILE A 11 -65.51 14.29 -27.28
C ILE A 11 -65.45 12.89 -27.91
N ALA A 12 -64.50 12.08 -27.47
CA ALA A 12 -64.43 10.67 -27.79
C ALA A 12 -64.99 9.85 -26.62
N SER A 13 -65.84 8.87 -26.90
CA SER A 13 -66.44 7.99 -25.89
C SER A 13 -66.09 6.52 -26.14
N GLY A 14 -65.49 5.88 -25.12
CA GLY A 14 -65.35 4.43 -25.04
C GLY A 14 -66.66 3.75 -24.63
N PRO A 15 -66.82 2.44 -24.87
CA PRO A 15 -68.00 1.68 -24.47
C PRO A 15 -67.98 1.33 -22.97
N LEU A 16 -69.16 1.09 -22.40
CA LEU A 16 -69.32 0.50 -21.06
C LEU A 16 -69.00 -1.00 -21.09
N ASP A 17 -68.48 -1.51 -19.97
CA ASP A 17 -68.58 -2.92 -19.57
C ASP A 17 -69.44 -3.02 -18.28
N THR A 18 -69.92 -4.22 -17.93
CA THR A 18 -70.96 -4.40 -16.89
C THR A 18 -70.88 -5.73 -16.14
N GLY A 19 -70.80 -5.71 -14.81
CA GLY A 19 -71.33 -6.80 -13.97
C GLY A 19 -70.74 -6.99 -12.57
N GLN A 20 -71.55 -6.67 -11.54
CA GLN A 20 -71.50 -7.19 -10.15
C GLN A 20 -70.22 -6.86 -9.32
N GLU A 21 -70.24 -6.81 -7.98
CA GLU A 21 -71.27 -7.19 -7.00
C GLU A 21 -71.38 -6.15 -5.83
N LEU A 22 -72.02 -6.51 -4.72
CA LEU A 22 -72.21 -5.73 -3.47
C LEU A 22 -72.11 -6.71 -2.28
N PRO A 23 -71.64 -6.32 -1.08
CA PRO A 23 -72.15 -5.20 -0.29
C PRO A 23 -71.09 -4.24 0.31
N GLU A 24 -71.56 -3.35 1.19
CA GLU A 24 -70.79 -2.31 1.88
C GLU A 24 -69.90 -2.89 2.99
N GLU A 25 -68.62 -2.51 2.98
CA GLU A 25 -67.84 -2.23 4.19
C GLU A 25 -67.66 -0.71 4.32
N VAL A 26 -67.23 -0.24 5.50
CA VAL A 26 -67.15 1.19 5.83
C VAL A 26 -66.20 1.91 4.86
N PRO A 27 -66.52 3.12 4.37
CA PRO A 27 -65.56 3.93 3.63
C PRO A 27 -64.48 4.43 4.60
N ASP A 28 -63.44 3.60 4.76
CA ASP A 28 -62.10 3.94 5.22
C ASP A 28 -61.72 5.31 4.62
N ARG A 29 -61.66 6.31 5.49
CA ARG A 29 -61.69 7.73 5.11
C ARG A 29 -60.26 8.25 5.06
N ARG A 30 -59.43 7.63 4.22
CA ARG A 30 -58.05 8.05 3.94
C ARG A 30 -58.02 9.49 3.43
N TRP A 31 -57.68 10.41 4.32
CA TRP A 31 -57.40 11.82 4.07
C TRP A 31 -56.17 12.18 4.90
N THR A 32 -54.99 11.84 4.38
CA THR A 32 -53.68 12.21 4.92
C THR A 32 -52.80 12.78 3.81
N ASP A 33 -53.35 13.76 3.10
CA ASP A 33 -52.58 14.92 2.64
C ASP A 33 -53.06 16.15 3.43
N SER A 34 -52.12 16.98 3.92
CA SER A 34 -52.31 18.11 4.86
C SER A 34 -53.14 19.28 4.33
N ASN A 35 -53.95 19.03 3.31
CA ASN A 35 -54.78 19.98 2.61
C ASN A 35 -56.04 19.22 2.13
N ASP A 36 -56.94 18.83 3.05
CA ASP A 36 -58.05 17.85 2.90
C ASP A 36 -59.18 18.23 1.90
N GLY A 37 -58.88 19.13 0.97
CA GLY A 37 -59.79 19.84 0.08
C GLY A 37 -59.33 21.27 -0.22
N TYR A 38 -58.28 21.73 0.47
CA TYR A 38 -57.70 23.07 0.40
C TYR A 38 -56.56 23.19 -0.64
N GLY A 39 -56.03 24.40 -0.80
CA GLY A 39 -54.97 24.70 -1.77
C GLY A 39 -54.94 26.16 -2.23
N PRO A 40 -53.92 26.56 -3.01
CA PRO A 40 -53.64 27.97 -3.33
C PRO A 40 -54.71 28.63 -4.22
N ILE A 41 -55.03 29.89 -3.92
CA ILE A 41 -55.86 30.72 -4.81
C ILE A 41 -55.13 30.96 -6.13
N ASN A 42 -55.84 30.68 -7.22
CA ASN A 42 -55.36 31.02 -8.56
C ASN A 42 -55.79 32.46 -8.90
N TYR A 43 -54.91 33.43 -8.61
CA TYR A 43 -55.13 34.84 -8.94
C TYR A 43 -55.09 35.10 -10.46
N THR A 44 -55.79 36.13 -10.93
CA THR A 44 -55.81 36.53 -12.36
C THR A 44 -55.61 38.02 -12.56
N ASN A 45 -55.20 38.41 -13.78
CA ASN A 45 -55.05 39.81 -14.20
C ASN A 45 -56.38 40.58 -14.41
N GLU A 46 -57.52 40.01 -13.99
CA GLU A 46 -58.83 40.64 -14.11
C GLU A 46 -59.14 41.49 -12.86
N HIS A 47 -58.42 42.61 -12.75
CA HIS A 47 -58.43 43.46 -11.55
C HIS A 47 -59.82 43.96 -11.14
N THR A 48 -60.11 43.82 -9.84
CA THR A 48 -61.23 44.47 -9.18
C THR A 48 -60.77 45.76 -8.49
N THR A 49 -61.66 46.73 -8.31
CA THR A 49 -61.31 48.04 -7.74
C THR A 49 -62.34 48.57 -6.74
N ALA A 50 -61.85 49.26 -5.72
CA ALA A 50 -62.64 49.94 -4.69
C ALA A 50 -62.19 51.40 -4.54
N THR A 51 -63.09 52.28 -4.12
CA THR A 51 -62.74 53.65 -3.69
C THR A 51 -62.83 53.74 -2.17
N ILE A 52 -61.68 53.78 -1.50
CA ILE A 52 -61.57 54.06 -0.07
C ILE A 52 -61.36 55.56 0.16
N THR A 53 -61.59 56.07 1.39
CA THR A 53 -61.56 57.53 1.65
C THR A 53 -61.13 57.85 3.08
N SER A 54 -60.00 58.55 3.21
CA SER A 54 -59.46 59.04 4.49
C SER A 54 -59.37 60.56 4.44
N GLU A 55 -59.58 61.25 5.57
CA GLU A 55 -59.55 62.73 5.66
C GLU A 55 -60.31 63.48 4.55
N GLY A 56 -61.43 62.91 4.09
CA GLY A 56 -62.27 63.44 3.02
C GLY A 56 -61.68 63.36 1.61
N ARG A 57 -60.54 62.68 1.43
CA ARG A 57 -59.83 62.46 0.16
C ARG A 57 -59.99 61.00 -0.29
N PRO A 58 -60.47 60.74 -1.52
CA PRO A 58 -60.58 59.39 -2.05
C PRO A 58 -59.24 58.86 -2.57
N ALA A 59 -59.08 57.54 -2.55
CA ALA A 59 -58.03 56.81 -3.26
C ALA A 59 -58.62 55.55 -3.91
N THR A 60 -57.98 55.04 -4.95
CA THR A 60 -58.35 53.77 -5.58
C THR A 60 -57.50 52.65 -4.99
N LEU A 61 -58.16 51.61 -4.48
CA LEU A 61 -57.56 50.32 -4.18
C LEU A 61 -57.85 49.37 -5.37
N THR A 62 -56.85 48.63 -5.80
CA THR A 62 -56.90 47.63 -6.87
C THR A 62 -56.51 46.28 -6.26
N MET A 63 -57.25 45.23 -6.60
CA MET A 63 -57.05 43.87 -6.08
C MET A 63 -57.01 42.89 -7.27
N PRO A 64 -56.24 41.78 -7.19
CA PRO A 64 -56.21 40.78 -8.25
C PRO A 64 -57.58 40.14 -8.50
N GLY A 65 -57.74 39.55 -9.68
CA GLY A 65 -58.86 38.66 -9.94
C GLY A 65 -58.78 37.43 -9.03
N GLY A 66 -59.91 37.05 -8.42
CA GLY A 66 -59.95 35.95 -7.45
C GLY A 66 -59.73 36.34 -5.98
N HIS A 67 -59.41 37.61 -5.67
CA HIS A 67 -59.12 38.04 -4.30
C HIS A 67 -60.20 37.70 -3.26
N VAL A 68 -59.76 37.16 -2.11
CA VAL A 68 -60.60 36.74 -0.98
C VAL A 68 -60.19 37.54 0.25
N TYR A 69 -61.11 38.35 0.80
CA TYR A 69 -60.75 39.36 1.83
C TYR A 69 -60.37 38.78 3.20
N THR A 70 -60.50 37.46 3.41
CA THR A 70 -60.01 36.78 4.61
C THR A 70 -58.59 36.27 4.46
N GLN A 71 -58.05 36.20 3.24
CA GLN A 71 -56.67 35.79 2.95
C GLN A 71 -55.86 37.05 2.64
N PRO A 72 -55.00 37.53 3.57
CA PRO A 72 -54.28 38.78 3.39
C PRO A 72 -53.32 38.75 2.20
N LEU A 73 -53.26 39.88 1.48
CA LEU A 73 -52.21 40.14 0.49
C LEU A 73 -51.44 41.42 0.85
N PRO A 74 -50.12 41.51 0.56
CA PRO A 74 -49.32 42.71 0.74
C PRO A 74 -49.95 43.97 0.11
N LEU A 75 -49.68 45.14 0.71
CA LEU A 75 -50.28 46.42 0.31
C LEU A 75 -49.23 47.39 -0.25
N VAL A 76 -49.19 47.51 -1.58
CA VAL A 76 -48.32 48.46 -2.28
C VAL A 76 -49.00 49.83 -2.41
N VAL A 77 -48.41 50.86 -1.82
CA VAL A 77 -48.91 52.25 -1.81
C VAL A 77 -48.08 53.13 -2.72
N ALA A 78 -48.61 53.48 -3.90
CA ALA A 78 -47.89 54.20 -4.96
C ALA A 78 -47.93 55.74 -4.77
N LEU A 79 -46.89 56.31 -4.17
CA LEU A 79 -46.80 57.73 -3.82
C LEU A 79 -46.18 58.58 -4.95
N HIS A 80 -47.00 59.41 -5.57
CA HIS A 80 -46.62 60.13 -6.79
C HIS A 80 -45.68 61.33 -6.57
N GLY A 81 -44.81 61.62 -7.55
CA GLY A 81 -44.00 62.84 -7.60
C GLY A 81 -44.81 64.15 -7.72
N TYR A 82 -44.15 65.30 -7.48
CA TYR A 82 -44.82 66.61 -7.53
C TYR A 82 -45.49 66.85 -8.89
N SER A 83 -46.69 67.45 -8.89
CA SER A 83 -47.58 67.68 -10.05
C SER A 83 -48.21 66.45 -10.74
N SER A 84 -47.91 65.23 -10.28
CA SER A 84 -48.42 63.97 -10.85
C SER A 84 -49.81 63.54 -10.28
N SER A 85 -50.17 62.26 -10.41
CA SER A 85 -51.28 61.57 -9.73
C SER A 85 -50.88 60.13 -9.38
N GLY A 86 -51.52 59.54 -8.35
CA GLY A 86 -51.20 58.18 -7.89
C GLY A 86 -51.28 57.15 -9.01
N SER A 87 -52.36 57.21 -9.80
CA SER A 87 -52.59 56.32 -10.95
C SER A 87 -51.60 56.50 -12.11
N PHE A 88 -51.02 57.68 -12.30
CA PHE A 88 -49.98 57.87 -13.32
C PHE A 88 -48.63 57.32 -12.84
N ASN A 89 -48.34 57.49 -11.54
CA ASN A 89 -47.13 56.96 -10.92
C ASN A 89 -47.12 55.43 -10.91
N ALA A 90 -48.23 54.80 -10.51
CA ALA A 90 -48.38 53.35 -10.55
C ALA A 90 -48.25 52.78 -11.97
N TRP A 91 -48.84 53.45 -12.97
CA TRP A 91 -48.68 53.06 -14.37
C TRP A 91 -47.24 53.22 -14.90
N TRP A 92 -46.53 54.28 -14.50
CA TRP A 92 -45.13 54.50 -14.95
C TRP A 92 -44.11 53.61 -14.21
N MET A 93 -44.47 53.08 -13.05
CA MET A 93 -43.73 52.03 -12.33
C MET A 93 -44.25 50.62 -12.63
N SER A 94 -45.16 50.48 -13.61
CA SER A 94 -45.79 49.22 -14.05
C SER A 94 -46.46 48.38 -12.94
N LEU A 95 -46.75 49.01 -11.80
CA LEU A 95 -47.37 48.43 -10.61
C LEU A 95 -48.83 47.99 -10.78
N TYR A 96 -49.41 48.15 -11.98
CA TYR A 96 -50.77 47.69 -12.27
C TYR A 96 -50.81 46.23 -12.72
N ASP A 97 -49.85 45.79 -13.54
CA ASP A 97 -49.84 44.41 -14.05
C ASP A 97 -49.24 43.46 -12.98
N SER A 98 -48.29 43.98 -12.17
CA SER A 98 -47.72 43.30 -11.01
C SER A 98 -48.71 42.88 -9.93
N VAL A 99 -49.91 43.48 -9.88
CA VAL A 99 -50.99 43.15 -8.93
C VAL A 99 -51.32 41.66 -8.91
N HIS A 100 -51.21 40.97 -10.05
CA HIS A 100 -51.39 39.52 -10.14
C HIS A 100 -50.08 38.73 -10.27
N GLU A 101 -48.97 39.35 -10.68
CA GLU A 101 -47.68 38.68 -10.90
C GLU A 101 -46.86 38.58 -9.62
N ASN A 102 -47.11 39.48 -8.67
CA ASN A 102 -46.46 39.60 -7.36
C ASN A 102 -47.53 39.63 -6.23
N GLU A 103 -48.69 39.01 -6.48
CA GLU A 103 -49.84 38.79 -5.57
C GLU A 103 -50.08 39.88 -4.51
N HIS A 104 -50.32 41.13 -4.93
CA HIS A 104 -50.44 42.25 -4.01
C HIS A 104 -51.65 43.16 -4.31
N LEU A 105 -52.08 43.90 -3.29
CA LEU A 105 -53.03 44.99 -3.47
C LEU A 105 -52.29 46.27 -3.87
N LEU A 106 -52.88 47.08 -4.74
CA LEU A 106 -52.33 48.37 -5.16
C LEU A 106 -53.25 49.52 -4.71
N LEU A 107 -52.74 50.36 -3.81
CA LEU A 107 -53.35 51.61 -3.40
C LEU A 107 -52.72 52.79 -4.16
N THR A 108 -53.52 53.52 -4.96
CA THR A 108 -53.08 54.73 -5.67
C THR A 108 -53.74 55.98 -5.09
N PRO A 109 -53.14 56.65 -4.09
CA PRO A 109 -53.67 57.86 -3.49
C PRO A 109 -53.20 59.13 -4.22
N ASP A 110 -53.99 60.21 -4.11
CA ASP A 110 -53.64 61.52 -4.65
C ASP A 110 -53.20 62.49 -3.52
N GLY A 111 -52.05 63.12 -3.72
CA GLY A 111 -51.53 64.22 -2.92
C GLY A 111 -52.40 65.47 -3.01
N SER A 112 -52.33 66.33 -1.99
CA SER A 112 -53.15 67.54 -1.91
C SER A 112 -52.86 68.52 -3.05
N MET A 113 -53.88 69.21 -3.56
CA MET A 113 -53.73 70.18 -4.65
C MET A 113 -53.45 71.58 -4.11
N ASN A 114 -52.34 72.19 -4.55
CA ASN A 114 -51.97 73.55 -4.15
C ASN A 114 -52.65 74.65 -4.99
N ILE A 115 -52.43 75.92 -4.62
CA ILE A 115 -53.12 77.08 -5.21
C ILE A 115 -52.83 77.34 -6.70
N VAL A 116 -51.86 76.64 -7.30
CA VAL A 116 -51.59 76.68 -8.76
C VAL A 116 -52.02 75.41 -9.49
N GLY A 117 -52.73 74.50 -8.82
CA GLY A 117 -53.33 73.30 -9.42
C GLY A 117 -52.43 72.07 -9.49
N MET A 118 -51.23 72.12 -8.87
CA MET A 118 -50.33 70.96 -8.80
C MET A 118 -50.65 70.13 -7.56
N ARG A 119 -50.68 68.80 -7.69
CA ARG A 119 -50.67 67.90 -6.52
C ARG A 119 -49.28 67.84 -5.90
N TYR A 120 -49.20 67.67 -4.58
CA TYR A 120 -47.97 67.51 -3.82
C TYR A 120 -48.24 66.73 -2.52
N TRP A 121 -47.17 66.24 -1.89
CA TRP A 121 -47.19 65.69 -0.53
C TRP A 121 -46.46 66.63 0.43
N ASN A 122 -47.03 66.84 1.62
CA ASN A 122 -46.39 67.50 2.74
C ASN A 122 -45.38 66.55 3.44
N ALA A 123 -44.29 66.27 2.74
CA ALA A 123 -43.22 65.39 3.21
C ALA A 123 -42.22 66.14 4.10
N THR A 124 -41.02 66.48 3.61
CA THR A 124 -39.96 67.13 4.41
C THR A 124 -39.85 68.64 4.14
N ASP A 125 -39.07 69.34 4.97
CA ASP A 125 -38.78 70.78 4.80
C ASP A 125 -38.18 71.13 3.42
N ALA A 126 -37.56 70.16 2.73
CA ALA A 126 -36.98 70.35 1.40
C ALA A 126 -38.01 70.24 0.26
N CYS A 127 -38.99 69.35 0.39
CA CYS A 127 -39.92 69.04 -0.70
C CYS A 127 -41.26 68.48 -0.20
N CYS A 128 -42.42 68.92 -0.68
CA CYS A 128 -42.66 70.02 -1.64
C CYS A 128 -43.93 70.82 -1.28
N ASN A 129 -44.12 71.10 0.02
CA ASN A 129 -45.16 72.02 0.52
C ASN A 129 -44.79 73.50 0.27
N LEU A 130 -44.59 73.87 -1.01
CA LEU A 130 -44.02 75.17 -1.43
C LEU A 130 -44.86 76.41 -1.07
N PHE A 131 -46.05 76.20 -0.51
CA PHE A 131 -46.97 77.24 -0.06
C PHE A 131 -47.21 77.24 1.46
N ASN A 132 -46.51 76.37 2.20
CA ASN A 132 -46.63 76.18 3.65
C ASN A 132 -48.10 76.04 4.10
N THR A 133 -48.85 75.18 3.41
CA THR A 133 -50.25 74.88 3.72
C THR A 133 -50.34 73.80 4.79
N GLU A 134 -51.21 74.00 5.78
CA GLU A 134 -51.50 73.01 6.82
C GLU A 134 -52.28 71.83 6.22
N VAL A 135 -51.55 70.76 5.90
CA VAL A 135 -52.06 69.49 5.34
C VAL A 135 -51.38 68.35 6.09
N ASP A 136 -52.16 67.42 6.61
CA ASP A 136 -51.63 66.18 7.18
C ASP A 136 -51.79 65.03 6.18
N ASP A 137 -50.72 64.76 5.43
CA ASP A 137 -50.66 63.63 4.53
C ASP A 137 -50.35 62.30 5.26
N VAL A 138 -49.85 62.32 6.51
CA VAL A 138 -49.53 61.11 7.27
C VAL A 138 -50.81 60.47 7.82
N THR A 139 -51.62 61.24 8.56
CA THR A 139 -52.93 60.77 9.06
C THR A 139 -53.86 60.37 7.90
N PHE A 140 -53.73 61.04 6.75
CA PHE A 140 -54.43 60.64 5.52
C PHE A 140 -54.01 59.23 5.05
N LEU A 141 -52.71 58.99 4.82
CA LEU A 141 -52.20 57.69 4.33
C LEU A 141 -52.43 56.55 5.34
N GLU A 142 -52.16 56.79 6.63
CA GLU A 142 -52.49 55.88 7.75
C GLU A 142 -53.96 55.45 7.70
N GLY A 143 -54.89 56.41 7.57
CA GLY A 143 -56.32 56.12 7.49
C GLY A 143 -56.77 55.44 6.19
N LEU A 144 -55.94 55.40 5.14
CA LEU A 144 -56.18 54.57 3.95
C LEU A 144 -55.65 53.15 4.12
N ILE A 145 -54.42 52.99 4.64
CA ILE A 145 -53.82 51.69 4.96
C ILE A 145 -54.75 50.94 5.93
N SER A 146 -55.15 51.59 7.02
CA SER A 146 -56.13 51.06 7.99
C SER A 146 -57.47 50.66 7.36
N GLN A 147 -57.93 51.35 6.31
CA GLN A 147 -59.14 50.98 5.57
C GLN A 147 -58.94 49.75 4.69
N ALA A 148 -57.80 49.63 4.01
CA ALA A 148 -57.47 48.46 3.19
C ALA A 148 -57.40 47.20 4.07
N VAL A 149 -56.63 47.26 5.17
CA VAL A 149 -56.49 46.16 6.14
C VAL A 149 -57.84 45.73 6.69
N GLN A 150 -58.61 46.65 7.28
CA GLN A 150 -59.85 46.31 8.00
C GLN A 150 -61.04 45.88 7.13
N ASN A 151 -60.98 46.04 5.80
CA ASN A 151 -62.16 45.88 4.94
C ASN A 151 -61.92 45.17 3.59
N TYR A 152 -60.67 44.93 3.18
CA TYR A 152 -60.32 44.44 1.83
C TYR A 152 -59.23 43.36 1.81
N GLY A 153 -58.85 42.78 2.94
CA GLY A 153 -57.82 41.72 3.00
C GLY A 153 -56.44 42.22 2.58
N ALA A 154 -56.05 43.40 3.08
CA ALA A 154 -54.67 43.86 2.99
C ALA A 154 -53.91 43.41 4.25
N ASP A 155 -52.69 42.91 4.09
CA ASP A 155 -51.87 42.50 5.22
C ASP A 155 -51.50 43.71 6.11
N PRO A 156 -51.62 43.61 7.46
CA PRO A 156 -51.26 44.69 8.38
C PRO A 156 -49.74 44.90 8.52
N GLU A 157 -48.94 43.87 8.23
CA GLU A 157 -47.49 43.87 8.35
C GLU A 157 -46.86 44.14 6.98
N GLY A 158 -47.27 43.41 5.94
CA GLY A 158 -46.79 43.51 4.54
C GLY A 158 -47.14 44.80 3.77
N VAL A 159 -46.94 45.97 4.38
CA VAL A 159 -47.31 47.30 3.82
C VAL A 159 -46.09 48.00 3.19
N VAL A 160 -46.06 48.12 1.87
CA VAL A 160 -44.94 48.65 1.08
C VAL A 160 -45.23 50.04 0.51
N LEU A 161 -44.37 51.04 0.75
CA LEU A 161 -44.55 52.41 0.23
C LEU A 161 -43.56 52.76 -0.90
N ILE A 162 -43.99 52.56 -2.14
CA ILE A 162 -43.20 52.90 -3.34
C ILE A 162 -43.47 54.35 -3.76
N GLY A 163 -42.44 55.19 -3.69
CA GLY A 163 -42.53 56.62 -3.95
C GLY A 163 -41.56 57.13 -5.01
N HIS A 164 -41.97 58.15 -5.76
CA HIS A 164 -41.10 58.90 -6.67
C HIS A 164 -40.95 60.36 -6.24
N SER A 165 -39.73 60.92 -6.24
CA SER A 165 -39.51 62.36 -6.04
C SER A 165 -40.18 62.85 -4.74
N ASN A 166 -41.09 63.83 -4.79
CA ASN A 166 -41.90 64.26 -3.64
C ASN A 166 -42.63 63.11 -2.91
N GLY A 167 -43.04 62.06 -3.62
CA GLY A 167 -43.59 60.84 -3.04
C GLY A 167 -42.53 59.97 -2.35
N ALA A 168 -41.29 59.91 -2.86
CA ALA A 168 -40.17 59.23 -2.20
C ALA A 168 -39.74 59.94 -0.89
N PHE A 169 -39.75 61.28 -0.87
CA PHE A 169 -39.66 62.06 0.38
C PHE A 169 -40.82 61.71 1.34
N MET A 170 -42.03 61.47 0.81
CA MET A 170 -43.18 61.08 1.64
C MET A 170 -43.05 59.65 2.19
N SER A 171 -42.48 58.71 1.43
CA SER A 171 -42.16 57.36 1.93
C SER A 171 -41.18 57.42 3.11
N HIS A 172 -40.09 58.20 3.00
CA HIS A 172 -39.19 58.42 4.15
C HIS A 172 -39.90 59.06 5.34
N ARG A 173 -40.79 60.04 5.12
CA ARG A 173 -41.59 60.63 6.20
C ARG A 173 -42.53 59.60 6.84
N MET A 174 -43.16 58.73 6.06
CA MET A 174 -44.03 57.68 6.59
C MET A 174 -43.24 56.67 7.44
N ALA A 175 -42.04 56.25 7.00
CA ALA A 175 -41.15 55.42 7.81
C ALA A 175 -40.73 56.10 9.14
N CYS A 176 -40.56 57.43 9.14
CA CYS A 176 -40.29 58.20 10.37
C CYS A 176 -41.52 58.31 11.29
N ASP A 177 -42.67 58.70 10.75
CA ASP A 177 -43.86 59.07 11.54
C ASP A 177 -44.76 57.87 11.88
N ARG A 178 -44.65 56.74 11.14
CA ARG A 178 -45.50 55.53 11.19
C ARG A 178 -44.74 54.23 10.83
N GLY A 179 -43.47 54.11 11.21
CA GLY A 179 -42.64 52.95 10.90
C GLY A 179 -43.07 51.60 11.53
N SER A 180 -44.13 51.56 12.35
CA SER A 180 -44.70 50.33 12.92
C SER A 180 -45.90 49.76 12.14
N ILE A 181 -46.23 50.32 10.97
CA ILE A 181 -47.32 49.86 10.07
C ILE A 181 -46.86 49.87 8.60
N ILE A 182 -45.57 49.66 8.40
CA ILE A 182 -44.85 49.69 7.13
C ILE A 182 -43.83 48.56 7.22
N GLU A 183 -43.93 47.61 6.31
CA GLU A 183 -42.86 46.63 6.07
C GLU A 183 -41.67 47.37 5.48
N SER A 184 -41.85 47.98 4.30
CA SER A 184 -40.73 48.55 3.56
C SER A 184 -41.07 49.82 2.79
N ILE A 185 -40.03 50.58 2.44
CA ILE A 185 -40.15 51.75 1.55
C ILE A 185 -39.22 51.62 0.35
N VAL A 186 -39.73 51.97 -0.84
CA VAL A 186 -38.93 52.09 -2.07
C VAL A 186 -38.92 53.57 -2.47
N SER A 187 -37.79 54.22 -2.24
CA SER A 187 -37.61 55.66 -2.36
C SER A 187 -36.84 56.01 -3.64
N LEU A 188 -37.54 56.20 -4.76
CA LEU A 188 -36.92 56.54 -6.05
C LEU A 188 -36.71 58.06 -6.18
N ASN A 189 -35.44 58.49 -6.24
CA ASN A 189 -35.00 59.88 -6.41
C ASN A 189 -35.61 60.85 -5.37
N GLY A 190 -35.72 60.40 -4.12
CA GLY A 190 -36.08 61.20 -2.94
C GLY A 190 -34.90 61.46 -2.02
N ALA A 191 -35.17 61.95 -0.79
CA ALA A 191 -34.23 61.94 0.32
C ALA A 191 -34.99 61.91 1.66
N THR A 192 -34.28 61.60 2.75
CA THR A 192 -34.83 61.69 4.11
C THR A 192 -34.64 63.11 4.70
N TRP A 193 -34.86 63.27 6.00
CA TRP A 193 -34.59 64.50 6.73
C TRP A 193 -33.09 64.82 6.84
N ASP A 194 -32.72 66.09 6.65
CA ASP A 194 -31.34 66.58 6.79
C ASP A 194 -30.89 66.62 8.26
N ASP A 195 -31.78 67.07 9.16
CA ASP A 195 -31.65 66.92 10.61
C ASP A 195 -32.39 65.66 11.09
N PHE A 196 -31.95 64.50 10.59
CA PHE A 196 -32.60 63.20 10.81
C PHE A 196 -32.85 62.90 12.30
N SER A 197 -31.86 63.17 13.17
CA SER A 197 -31.92 62.87 14.61
C SER A 197 -32.96 63.69 15.38
N ASN A 198 -33.42 64.84 14.86
CA ASN A 198 -34.44 65.68 15.49
C ASN A 198 -35.79 65.67 14.76
N ASN A 199 -35.79 65.50 13.43
CA ASN A 199 -37.00 65.62 12.60
C ASN A 199 -37.57 64.30 12.09
N CYS A 200 -36.86 63.17 12.23
CA CYS A 200 -37.40 61.84 11.96
C CYS A 200 -37.70 61.14 13.29
N PRO A 201 -38.96 61.08 13.77
CA PRO A 201 -39.30 60.30 14.95
C PRO A 201 -38.83 58.85 14.83
N ASP A 202 -38.60 58.20 15.96
CA ASP A 202 -38.36 56.76 16.00
C ASP A 202 -39.67 56.04 16.36
N THR A 203 -40.26 55.37 15.37
CA THR A 203 -41.58 54.73 15.45
C THR A 203 -41.61 53.29 14.96
N GLY A 204 -40.48 52.73 14.50
CA GLY A 204 -40.40 51.36 14.00
C GLY A 204 -39.13 51.11 13.18
N ARG A 205 -39.04 49.92 12.56
CA ARG A 205 -37.87 49.43 11.82
C ARG A 205 -38.26 48.92 10.42
N PRO A 206 -38.84 49.76 9.55
CA PRO A 206 -39.16 49.33 8.20
C PRO A 206 -37.89 49.10 7.37
N ASN A 207 -37.95 48.15 6.44
CA ASN A 207 -36.94 47.88 5.44
C ASN A 207 -36.79 49.08 4.46
N ILE A 208 -35.57 49.61 4.31
CA ILE A 208 -35.30 50.87 3.58
C ILE A 208 -34.57 50.62 2.26
N LEU A 209 -35.27 50.69 1.13
CA LEU A 209 -34.67 50.73 -0.21
C LEU A 209 -34.63 52.16 -0.75
N HIS A 210 -33.43 52.71 -0.93
CA HIS A 210 -33.21 54.04 -1.50
C HIS A 210 -32.63 53.96 -2.91
N VAL A 211 -33.47 54.10 -3.93
CA VAL A 211 -33.05 54.05 -5.34
C VAL A 211 -32.74 55.46 -5.85
N HIS A 212 -31.54 55.71 -6.40
CA HIS A 212 -31.18 57.06 -6.85
C HIS A 212 -30.28 57.11 -8.09
N GLY A 213 -30.64 57.97 -9.05
CA GLY A 213 -29.88 58.22 -10.28
C GLY A 213 -28.71 59.18 -10.08
N THR A 214 -27.50 58.77 -10.51
CA THR A 214 -26.27 59.55 -10.22
C THR A 214 -26.14 60.89 -10.95
N VAL A 215 -27.01 61.17 -11.93
CA VAL A 215 -27.07 62.47 -12.64
C VAL A 215 -28.45 63.13 -12.55
N ASP A 216 -29.22 62.82 -11.50
CA ASP A 216 -30.40 63.59 -11.14
C ASP A 216 -30.04 65.08 -10.94
N SER A 217 -30.83 65.94 -11.58
CA SER A 217 -30.65 67.39 -11.66
C SER A 217 -31.78 68.17 -10.98
N VAL A 218 -32.73 67.47 -10.35
CA VAL A 218 -33.84 68.00 -9.56
C VAL A 218 -33.56 67.73 -8.09
N ILE A 219 -33.38 66.45 -7.73
CA ILE A 219 -32.92 66.01 -6.41
C ILE A 219 -31.48 65.52 -6.61
N GLN A 220 -30.50 66.28 -6.13
CA GLN A 220 -29.10 65.95 -6.41
C GLN A 220 -28.67 64.75 -5.57
N TYR A 221 -28.20 63.69 -6.22
CA TYR A 221 -27.61 62.50 -5.59
C TYR A 221 -26.60 62.86 -4.48
N GLY A 222 -25.79 63.91 -4.68
CA GLY A 222 -24.82 64.43 -3.72
C GLY A 222 -25.38 65.31 -2.58
N GLY A 223 -26.70 65.38 -2.42
CA GLY A 223 -27.39 66.24 -1.45
C GLY A 223 -27.51 67.69 -1.91
N GLY A 224 -28.29 68.50 -1.19
CA GLY A 224 -28.46 69.89 -1.60
C GLY A 224 -29.50 70.68 -0.81
N SER A 225 -30.09 71.67 -1.49
CA SER A 225 -31.18 72.49 -0.97
C SER A 225 -32.19 72.78 -2.07
N MET A 226 -33.47 72.69 -1.71
CA MET A 226 -34.61 72.96 -2.59
C MET A 226 -35.56 73.93 -1.89
N PHE A 227 -35.90 75.02 -2.58
CA PHE A 227 -36.78 76.13 -2.15
C PHE A 227 -36.54 76.79 -0.77
N GLY A 228 -35.54 76.36 0.00
CA GLY A 228 -35.15 76.91 1.29
C GLY A 228 -34.82 75.86 2.35
N GLY A 229 -35.34 74.63 2.21
CA GLY A 229 -34.94 73.47 3.02
C GLY A 229 -33.69 72.80 2.45
N THR A 230 -32.96 72.08 3.31
CA THR A 230 -31.83 71.22 2.94
C THR A 230 -32.24 69.76 2.93
N TYR A 231 -31.54 68.94 2.13
CA TYR A 231 -31.71 67.49 2.10
C TYR A 231 -30.35 66.78 1.99
N PRO A 232 -30.19 65.62 2.63
CA PRO A 232 -28.95 64.85 2.61
C PRO A 232 -28.71 64.23 1.24
N SER A 233 -27.49 63.76 0.98
CA SER A 233 -27.20 62.92 -0.20
C SER A 233 -27.93 61.58 -0.13
N ALA A 234 -28.04 60.88 -1.26
CA ALA A 234 -28.58 59.52 -1.29
C ALA A 234 -27.78 58.56 -0.37
N PRO A 235 -26.43 58.53 -0.41
CA PRO A 235 -25.61 57.82 0.57
C PRO A 235 -25.80 58.22 2.03
N GLN A 236 -26.04 59.51 2.32
CA GLN A 236 -26.34 59.94 3.69
C GLN A 236 -27.75 59.53 4.12
N SER A 237 -28.70 59.47 3.18
CA SER A 237 -30.07 59.03 3.47
C SER A 237 -30.09 57.58 3.95
N THR A 238 -29.34 56.68 3.31
CA THR A 238 -29.20 55.29 3.80
C THR A 238 -28.31 55.21 5.03
N ALA A 239 -27.19 55.93 5.10
CA ALA A 239 -26.32 55.91 6.29
C ALA A 239 -27.05 56.36 7.58
N PHE A 240 -28.01 57.27 7.49
CA PHE A 240 -28.86 57.66 8.63
C PHE A 240 -29.82 56.55 9.09
N TRP A 241 -30.37 55.76 8.16
CA TRP A 241 -31.19 54.59 8.52
C TRP A 241 -30.33 53.42 9.01
N ALA A 242 -29.13 53.24 8.45
CA ALA A 242 -28.15 52.24 8.88
C ALA A 242 -27.67 52.49 10.33
N ASP A 243 -27.32 53.74 10.66
CA ASP A 243 -26.94 54.17 12.02
C ASP A 243 -28.10 53.97 13.03
N ARG A 244 -29.36 54.16 12.61
CA ARG A 244 -30.55 53.90 13.42
C ARG A 244 -30.79 52.40 13.68
N SER A 245 -30.51 51.55 12.69
CA SER A 245 -30.80 50.10 12.71
C SER A 245 -29.59 49.26 13.14
N GLY A 246 -28.49 49.91 13.53
CA GLY A 246 -27.25 49.27 13.99
C GLY A 246 -26.43 48.55 12.92
N CYS A 247 -26.64 48.85 11.64
CA CYS A 247 -25.97 48.21 10.51
C CYS A 247 -24.49 48.62 10.36
N ASP A 248 -23.77 47.93 9.50
CA ASP A 248 -22.42 48.29 9.08
C ASP A 248 -22.35 49.73 8.54
N ALA A 249 -21.39 50.51 9.05
CA ALA A 249 -21.20 51.92 8.69
C ALA A 249 -20.77 52.17 7.22
N THR A 250 -20.55 51.10 6.44
CA THR A 250 -20.23 51.12 5.01
C THR A 250 -21.02 50.04 4.30
N TRP A 251 -21.63 50.37 3.16
CA TRP A 251 -22.28 49.38 2.31
C TRP A 251 -21.30 48.29 1.79
N THR A 252 -21.85 47.13 1.50
CA THR A 252 -21.25 46.09 0.66
C THR A 252 -21.89 46.16 -0.73
N ASN A 253 -21.11 45.99 -1.81
CA ASN A 253 -21.68 45.82 -3.14
C ASN A 253 -22.04 44.35 -3.35
N LEU A 254 -23.33 44.07 -3.57
CA LEU A 254 -23.85 42.71 -3.75
C LEU A 254 -23.88 42.30 -5.22
N GLY A 255 -24.02 43.27 -6.13
CA GLY A 255 -24.01 43.01 -7.57
C GLY A 255 -24.40 44.22 -8.42
N SER A 256 -25.11 43.95 -9.50
CA SER A 256 -25.71 44.97 -10.37
C SER A 256 -27.01 44.45 -10.97
N ILE A 257 -28.01 45.32 -11.07
CA ILE A 257 -29.39 45.01 -11.47
C ILE A 257 -29.74 45.79 -12.75
N ASP A 258 -30.51 45.18 -13.66
CA ASP A 258 -31.18 45.85 -14.78
C ASP A 258 -32.51 46.41 -14.26
N LEU A 259 -32.59 47.74 -14.08
CA LEU A 259 -33.82 48.41 -13.65
C LEU A 259 -34.33 49.42 -14.69
N THR A 260 -33.50 49.76 -15.68
CA THR A 260 -33.79 50.86 -16.60
C THR A 260 -33.33 50.60 -18.04
N ASP A 261 -33.95 51.31 -18.99
CA ASP A 261 -33.73 51.25 -20.44
C ASP A 261 -33.99 49.88 -21.14
N SER A 262 -34.16 48.79 -20.39
CA SER A 262 -34.60 47.45 -20.85
C SER A 262 -33.76 46.86 -21.99
N ASP A 263 -32.43 47.04 -21.96
CA ASP A 263 -31.52 46.50 -22.98
C ASP A 263 -30.75 45.24 -22.55
N GLY A 264 -30.96 44.77 -21.32
CA GLY A 264 -30.33 43.56 -20.75
C GLY A 264 -28.94 43.81 -20.17
N VAL A 265 -28.59 45.07 -19.85
CA VAL A 265 -27.26 45.48 -19.37
C VAL A 265 -27.37 46.21 -18.04
N ALA A 266 -27.33 45.43 -16.94
CA ALA A 266 -27.36 45.92 -15.57
C ALA A 266 -26.50 47.17 -15.32
N GLU A 267 -27.20 48.27 -15.02
CA GLU A 267 -26.68 49.63 -14.90
C GLU A 267 -26.81 50.21 -13.49
N THR A 268 -27.60 49.54 -12.65
CA THR A 268 -27.79 49.90 -11.23
C THR A 268 -26.81 49.12 -10.37
N ASP A 269 -25.97 49.78 -9.56
CA ASP A 269 -25.22 49.06 -8.50
C ASP A 269 -26.18 48.67 -7.37
N ASP A 270 -26.10 47.42 -6.93
CA ASP A 270 -26.70 46.99 -5.67
C ASP A 270 -25.70 47.18 -4.51
N LEU A 271 -26.09 47.93 -3.48
CA LEU A 271 -25.26 48.34 -2.35
C LEU A 271 -26.09 48.26 -1.06
N GLU A 272 -25.73 47.39 -0.11
CA GLU A 272 -26.50 47.21 1.13
C GLU A 272 -25.65 47.42 2.40
N HIS A 273 -26.21 48.10 3.40
CA HIS A 273 -25.64 48.17 4.74
C HIS A 273 -26.04 46.90 5.52
N LEU A 274 -25.15 45.91 5.52
CA LEU A 274 -25.39 44.60 6.13
C LEU A 274 -25.33 44.64 7.67
N ASN A 275 -25.63 43.51 8.31
CA ASN A 275 -25.43 43.26 9.74
C ASN A 275 -26.18 44.22 10.70
N CYS A 276 -27.39 44.64 10.32
CA CYS A 276 -28.27 45.47 11.14
C CYS A 276 -28.69 44.73 12.43
N THR A 277 -28.45 45.34 13.60
CA THR A 277 -28.80 44.72 14.90
C THR A 277 -30.30 44.65 15.14
N ASP A 278 -31.06 45.52 14.49
CA ASP A 278 -32.50 45.67 14.69
C ASP A 278 -33.32 44.84 13.67
N GLY A 279 -32.66 43.90 12.97
CA GLY A 279 -33.25 42.96 12.02
C GLY A 279 -33.46 43.53 10.61
N ASN A 280 -33.97 44.76 10.51
CA ASN A 280 -34.35 45.37 9.24
C ASN A 280 -33.15 45.76 8.35
N ARG A 281 -33.41 45.78 7.05
CA ARG A 281 -32.48 46.02 5.94
C ARG A 281 -32.41 47.48 5.49
N VAL A 282 -31.27 47.88 4.94
CA VAL A 282 -31.00 49.26 4.46
C VAL A 282 -30.14 49.24 3.19
N ALA A 283 -30.80 49.27 2.03
CA ALA A 283 -30.17 49.22 0.70
C ALA A 283 -30.15 50.58 -0.04
N HIS A 284 -29.12 50.79 -0.85
CA HIS A 284 -28.96 51.90 -1.77
C HIS A 284 -28.71 51.41 -3.21
N TRP A 285 -29.77 51.32 -4.00
CA TRP A 285 -29.64 51.03 -5.43
C TRP A 285 -29.25 52.29 -6.21
N ARG A 286 -28.10 52.23 -6.89
CA ARG A 286 -27.49 53.39 -7.56
C ARG A 286 -27.55 53.25 -9.08
N ILE A 287 -28.53 53.89 -9.70
CA ILE A 287 -28.71 53.88 -11.16
C ILE A 287 -27.61 54.72 -11.81
N ASN A 288 -26.62 54.10 -12.46
CA ASN A 288 -25.47 54.81 -13.00
C ASN A 288 -25.84 55.61 -14.25
N ASN A 289 -25.66 56.93 -14.20
CA ASN A 289 -26.15 57.87 -15.21
C ASN A 289 -27.69 57.99 -15.25
N GLY A 290 -28.39 57.45 -14.25
CA GLY A 290 -29.83 57.62 -14.07
C GLY A 290 -30.21 59.09 -13.83
N ILE A 291 -31.32 59.51 -14.42
CA ILE A 291 -31.91 60.86 -14.32
C ILE A 291 -33.07 60.88 -13.31
N HIS A 292 -33.68 62.07 -13.06
CA HIS A 292 -34.77 62.23 -12.09
C HIS A 292 -36.00 61.32 -12.34
N ALA A 293 -36.28 60.99 -13.60
CA ALA A 293 -37.30 60.02 -13.98
C ALA A 293 -36.70 59.16 -15.11
N PRO A 294 -36.06 58.02 -14.78
CA PRO A 294 -35.47 57.13 -15.78
C PRO A 294 -36.55 56.42 -16.60
N SER A 295 -36.15 55.70 -17.66
CA SER A 295 -37.06 54.73 -18.29
C SER A 295 -36.99 53.45 -17.47
N LEU A 296 -37.96 53.20 -16.58
CA LEU A 296 -38.01 51.97 -15.79
C LEU A 296 -38.26 50.76 -16.70
N ASN A 297 -37.76 49.60 -16.31
CA ASN A 297 -38.00 48.32 -16.97
C ASN A 297 -39.36 47.75 -16.51
N ASP A 298 -40.30 47.52 -17.43
CA ASP A 298 -41.72 47.27 -17.11
C ASP A 298 -41.96 46.00 -16.27
N GLU A 299 -41.19 44.93 -16.51
CA GLU A 299 -41.31 43.65 -15.77
C GLU A 299 -40.33 43.60 -14.58
N GLU A 300 -39.07 44.01 -14.78
CA GLU A 300 -38.03 43.93 -13.74
C GLU A 300 -38.21 44.96 -12.61
N TRP A 301 -38.69 46.20 -12.88
CA TRP A 301 -38.86 47.18 -11.79
C TRP A 301 -39.81 46.69 -10.68
N PRO A 302 -41.07 46.28 -10.97
CA PRO A 302 -41.93 45.77 -9.91
C PRO A 302 -41.39 44.47 -9.30
N SER A 303 -40.91 43.52 -10.12
CA SER A 303 -40.38 42.23 -9.65
C SER A 303 -39.21 42.41 -8.66
N GLN A 304 -38.16 43.12 -9.07
CA GLN A 304 -36.97 43.34 -8.24
C GLN A 304 -37.32 44.18 -6.99
N THR A 305 -38.09 45.27 -7.14
CA THR A 305 -38.38 46.13 -5.98
C THR A 305 -39.33 45.51 -4.99
N LEU A 306 -40.35 44.75 -5.43
CA LEU A 306 -41.28 44.04 -4.52
C LEU A 306 -40.63 42.81 -3.89
N GLY A 307 -39.83 42.05 -4.66
CA GLY A 307 -39.04 40.93 -4.14
C GLY A 307 -38.11 41.37 -3.00
N TRP A 308 -37.35 42.47 -3.19
CA TRP A 308 -36.55 43.06 -2.11
C TRP A 308 -37.43 43.57 -0.95
N SER A 309 -38.54 44.24 -1.27
CA SER A 309 -39.45 44.86 -0.29
C SER A 309 -40.25 43.87 0.57
N LEU A 310 -40.23 42.58 0.24
CA LEU A 310 -40.98 41.51 0.91
C LEU A 310 -40.10 40.26 1.16
N GLU A 311 -38.77 40.36 1.04
CA GLU A 311 -37.86 39.21 1.17
C GLU A 311 -37.92 38.59 2.58
N ASP A 312 -38.14 39.42 3.61
CA ASP A 312 -38.32 39.02 5.01
C ASP A 312 -39.81 38.89 5.42
N PHE A 313 -40.76 39.09 4.48
CA PHE A 313 -42.19 39.01 4.76
C PHE A 313 -42.74 37.61 4.52
N SER A 314 -43.14 36.95 5.60
CA SER A 314 -43.96 35.74 5.55
C SER A 314 -45.44 36.09 5.45
N ARG A 315 -46.17 35.39 4.57
CA ARG A 315 -47.59 35.59 4.33
C ARG A 315 -48.44 34.83 5.37
N ASP A 316 -49.71 35.21 5.48
CA ASP A 316 -50.80 34.39 6.03
C ASP A 316 -51.61 33.94 4.80
N SER A 317 -51.38 32.71 4.33
CA SER A 317 -51.93 32.28 3.03
C SER A 317 -53.41 31.94 3.07
N ASP A 318 -53.94 31.49 4.21
CA ASP A 318 -55.31 30.98 4.33
C ASP A 318 -56.28 31.82 5.19
N GLY A 319 -55.76 32.67 6.08
CA GLY A 319 -56.50 33.62 6.89
C GLY A 319 -56.76 33.22 8.34
N ASP A 320 -56.12 32.17 8.87
CA ASP A 320 -56.33 31.72 10.26
C ASP A 320 -55.63 32.62 11.31
N GLY A 321 -54.49 33.24 10.94
CA GLY A 321 -53.67 34.12 11.78
C GLY A 321 -52.26 33.61 12.11
N HIS A 322 -51.87 32.44 11.61
CA HIS A 322 -50.49 31.95 11.55
C HIS A 322 -49.79 32.48 10.28
N ARG A 323 -48.52 32.10 10.07
CA ARG A 323 -47.70 32.58 8.95
C ARG A 323 -47.03 31.42 8.25
N ASP A 324 -46.91 31.49 6.92
CA ASP A 324 -46.42 30.43 6.01
C ASP A 324 -45.01 29.86 6.33
N ASP A 325 -44.27 30.46 7.27
CA ASP A 325 -42.95 30.03 7.78
C ASP A 325 -42.98 29.32 9.14
N ILE A 326 -44.11 29.38 9.85
CA ILE A 326 -44.37 28.73 11.15
C ILE A 326 -45.63 27.85 11.14
N ASP A 327 -46.35 27.83 10.03
CA ASP A 327 -47.56 27.07 9.77
C ASP A 327 -47.22 25.83 8.93
N ALA A 328 -47.60 24.64 9.41
CA ALA A 328 -47.38 23.38 8.70
C ALA A 328 -48.42 23.09 7.61
N PHE A 329 -49.55 23.83 7.58
CA PHE A 329 -50.77 23.51 6.84
C PHE A 329 -51.26 24.63 5.91
N ILE A 330 -50.41 25.61 5.56
CA ILE A 330 -50.54 26.88 4.77
C ILE A 330 -51.72 27.19 3.82
N TYR A 331 -52.63 26.26 3.51
CA TYR A 331 -53.91 26.52 2.84
C TYR A 331 -55.16 26.05 3.63
N ASN A 332 -55.02 25.36 4.77
CA ASN A 332 -56.10 24.80 5.58
C ASN A 332 -56.37 25.61 6.88
N PRO A 333 -57.32 26.58 6.89
CA PRO A 333 -57.51 27.57 7.96
C PRO A 333 -58.24 27.02 9.21
N ASN A 334 -57.89 25.80 9.60
CA ASN A 334 -58.36 25.10 10.78
C ASN A 334 -57.20 24.40 11.52
N GLU A 335 -56.06 24.18 10.85
CA GLU A 335 -54.90 23.40 11.30
C GLU A 335 -53.65 24.25 11.07
N TRP A 336 -52.64 24.19 11.95
CA TRP A 336 -51.44 25.05 11.84
C TRP A 336 -50.16 24.44 12.45
N ALA A 337 -50.26 23.27 13.09
CA ALA A 337 -49.17 22.61 13.80
C ALA A 337 -49.24 21.10 13.57
N ASP A 338 -48.06 20.50 13.38
CA ASP A 338 -47.76 19.10 13.04
C ASP A 338 -46.68 18.67 14.06
N ALA A 339 -47.10 18.20 15.24
CA ALA A 339 -46.22 18.06 16.40
C ALA A 339 -45.12 16.99 16.23
N ASP A 340 -45.38 15.93 15.46
CA ASP A 340 -44.45 14.82 15.23
C ASP A 340 -44.02 14.62 13.76
N GLY A 341 -44.76 15.16 12.78
CA GLY A 341 -44.41 15.17 11.36
C GLY A 341 -45.23 14.21 10.47
N ASP A 342 -46.26 13.55 10.99
CA ASP A 342 -47.12 12.63 10.22
C ASP A 342 -47.89 13.37 9.08
N LYS A 343 -48.28 14.64 9.30
CA LYS A 343 -49.09 15.56 8.45
C LYS A 343 -50.61 15.53 8.64
N VAL A 344 -51.08 15.10 9.80
CA VAL A 344 -52.36 15.45 10.42
C VAL A 344 -52.12 16.59 11.42
N GLY A 345 -53.05 17.54 11.56
CA GLY A 345 -52.86 18.66 12.49
C GLY A 345 -53.18 18.31 13.94
N ASP A 346 -52.47 18.92 14.90
CA ASP A 346 -52.64 18.82 16.39
C ASP A 346 -54.09 19.01 16.92
N ASN A 347 -55.05 19.36 16.06
CA ASN A 347 -56.45 19.63 16.35
C ASN A 347 -57.43 18.59 15.75
N THR A 348 -56.91 17.68 14.92
CA THR A 348 -57.60 16.61 14.18
C THR A 348 -57.02 15.25 14.56
N ASP A 349 -55.72 15.21 14.80
CA ASP A 349 -55.03 14.12 15.47
C ASP A 349 -55.54 13.94 16.92
N GLU A 350 -55.46 12.72 17.43
CA GLU A 350 -55.70 12.36 18.83
C GLU A 350 -54.40 11.87 19.53
N CYS A 351 -53.27 11.88 18.81
CA CYS A 351 -52.04 11.15 19.09
C CYS A 351 -50.73 11.95 18.89
N ASP A 352 -50.72 13.28 19.12
CA ASP A 352 -49.72 14.30 18.70
C ASP A 352 -48.24 14.16 19.20
N ASN A 353 -47.78 12.92 19.39
CA ASN A 353 -46.43 12.49 19.77
C ASN A 353 -46.04 11.13 19.11
N ASP A 354 -46.90 10.50 18.30
CA ASP A 354 -46.66 9.24 17.58
C ASP A 354 -46.73 9.46 16.05
N PRO A 355 -45.59 9.72 15.37
CA PRO A 355 -45.54 9.97 13.92
C PRO A 355 -45.83 8.72 13.06
N THR A 356 -46.36 7.65 13.66
CA THR A 356 -46.85 6.46 12.97
C THR A 356 -48.38 6.33 13.00
N GLY A 357 -49.09 6.94 13.97
CA GLY A 357 -50.49 6.66 14.23
C GLY A 357 -51.28 7.84 14.82
N TRP A 358 -52.52 8.01 14.34
CA TRP A 358 -53.25 9.30 14.38
C TRP A 358 -54.66 9.24 15.02
N ILE A 359 -55.06 8.08 15.59
CA ILE A 359 -56.32 7.88 16.33
C ILE A 359 -56.12 6.87 17.46
N ASP A 360 -56.48 7.25 18.69
CA ASP A 360 -56.70 6.36 19.85
C ASP A 360 -58.21 6.06 19.95
N SER A 361 -58.62 4.88 19.48
CA SER A 361 -60.04 4.59 19.22
C SER A 361 -60.86 4.25 20.48
N ASP A 362 -60.23 3.96 21.62
CA ASP A 362 -60.92 3.57 22.85
C ASP A 362 -60.33 4.12 24.17
N GLY A 363 -59.15 4.72 24.15
CA GLY A 363 -58.62 5.59 25.19
C GLY A 363 -57.54 4.98 26.08
N ASP A 364 -56.71 4.06 25.58
CA ASP A 364 -55.60 3.47 26.35
C ASP A 364 -54.22 4.13 26.13
N GLY A 365 -54.04 4.83 25.00
CA GLY A 365 -52.82 5.56 24.65
C GLY A 365 -51.93 4.91 23.60
N PHE A 366 -52.36 3.80 22.97
CA PHE A 366 -51.77 3.31 21.71
C PHE A 366 -52.63 3.75 20.52
N CYS A 367 -51.98 4.00 19.37
CA CYS A 367 -52.63 4.63 18.22
C CYS A 367 -52.58 3.73 16.98
N VAL A 368 -53.66 3.70 16.20
CA VAL A 368 -53.67 2.95 14.93
C VAL A 368 -52.71 3.61 13.93
N PRO A 369 -51.84 2.84 13.24
CA PRO A 369 -51.91 1.41 12.98
C PRO A 369 -51.02 0.53 13.87
N SER A 370 -50.37 1.12 14.88
CA SER A 370 -49.47 0.42 15.82
C SER A 370 -50.26 -0.38 16.87
N ASP A 371 -51.43 0.12 17.25
CA ASP A 371 -52.46 -0.63 17.97
C ASP A 371 -53.17 -1.65 17.05
N VAL A 372 -53.06 -2.93 17.41
CA VAL A 372 -53.68 -4.09 16.73
C VAL A 372 -55.13 -4.33 17.18
N PHE A 373 -55.52 -3.85 18.37
CA PHE A 373 -56.81 -4.06 19.01
C PHE A 373 -57.64 -2.79 19.30
N PRO A 374 -57.88 -1.87 18.32
CA PRO A 374 -58.47 -0.52 18.50
C PRO A 374 -59.96 -0.43 18.88
N ASN A 375 -60.46 -1.41 19.63
CA ASN A 375 -61.77 -1.42 20.28
C ASN A 375 -61.72 -2.11 21.68
N ASN A 376 -60.53 -2.38 22.23
CA ASN A 376 -60.30 -3.04 23.52
C ASN A 376 -59.14 -2.38 24.32
N PRO A 377 -59.42 -1.40 25.21
CA PRO A 377 -58.42 -0.58 25.95
C PRO A 377 -57.70 -1.33 27.09
N ASN A 378 -57.19 -2.52 26.78
CA ASN A 378 -56.43 -3.42 27.66
C ASN A 378 -55.47 -4.31 26.85
N GLU A 379 -55.47 -4.24 25.52
CA GLU A 379 -54.65 -5.01 24.58
C GLU A 379 -54.27 -4.08 23.42
N TRP A 380 -53.08 -4.21 22.87
CA TRP A 380 -52.55 -3.30 21.85
C TRP A 380 -51.53 -3.97 20.91
N TYR A 381 -50.77 -4.95 21.42
CA TYR A 381 -49.90 -5.86 20.66
C TYR A 381 -50.50 -7.27 20.60
N ASP A 382 -50.04 -8.04 19.61
CA ASP A 382 -50.48 -9.38 19.15
C ASP A 382 -49.21 -10.03 18.55
N PHE A 383 -48.24 -10.40 19.40
CA PHE A 383 -46.86 -10.67 18.94
C PHE A 383 -46.74 -11.95 18.09
N ASP A 384 -47.37 -13.06 18.51
CA ASP A 384 -47.43 -14.31 17.73
C ASP A 384 -48.39 -14.21 16.50
N GLY A 385 -49.48 -13.44 16.65
CA GLY A 385 -50.54 -13.29 15.66
C GLY A 385 -51.72 -14.27 15.78
N ASP A 386 -51.96 -14.89 16.95
CA ASP A 386 -53.19 -15.67 17.26
C ASP A 386 -54.45 -14.79 17.18
N GLY A 387 -54.33 -13.51 17.53
CA GLY A 387 -55.45 -12.60 17.76
C GLY A 387 -55.97 -12.60 19.20
N THR A 388 -55.18 -13.13 20.14
CA THR A 388 -55.17 -12.76 21.55
C THR A 388 -54.13 -11.63 21.74
N GLY A 389 -54.26 -10.82 22.78
CA GLY A 389 -53.30 -9.74 23.04
C GLY A 389 -52.40 -10.08 24.22
N ASP A 390 -51.16 -9.58 24.18
CA ASP A 390 -50.06 -9.87 25.11
C ASP A 390 -50.44 -9.70 26.61
N ASN A 391 -51.41 -8.85 26.97
CA ASN A 391 -51.82 -8.71 28.38
C ASN A 391 -52.79 -9.80 28.86
N SER A 392 -53.30 -10.62 27.93
CA SER A 392 -54.26 -11.70 28.16
C SER A 392 -53.74 -13.09 27.81
N ASP A 393 -52.65 -13.21 27.05
CA ASP A 393 -51.99 -14.50 26.81
C ASP A 393 -51.04 -14.91 27.96
N ALA A 394 -50.26 -15.97 27.73
CA ALA A 394 -49.30 -16.53 28.68
C ALA A 394 -48.24 -17.41 27.96
N ASP A 395 -47.98 -17.13 26.69
CA ASP A 395 -47.00 -17.76 25.78
C ASP A 395 -46.85 -16.76 24.61
N ASP A 396 -46.46 -15.49 24.92
CA ASP A 396 -46.63 -14.29 24.05
C ASP A 396 -46.08 -14.42 22.61
N ASP A 397 -45.21 -15.40 22.33
CA ASP A 397 -44.66 -15.69 20.98
C ASP A 397 -44.90 -17.12 20.43
N ASP A 398 -45.65 -17.97 21.15
CA ASP A 398 -45.99 -19.38 20.82
C ASP A 398 -44.76 -20.30 20.57
N ASP A 399 -43.59 -20.02 21.17
CA ASP A 399 -42.48 -20.97 21.32
C ASP A 399 -42.93 -22.25 22.06
N GLY A 400 -43.65 -22.07 23.18
CA GLY A 400 -44.03 -23.12 24.12
C GLY A 400 -43.41 -23.01 25.52
N VAL A 401 -42.61 -21.96 25.79
CA VAL A 401 -42.15 -21.55 27.13
C VAL A 401 -42.92 -20.31 27.58
N ALA A 402 -44.04 -20.54 28.25
CA ALA A 402 -44.86 -19.51 28.88
C ALA A 402 -44.05 -18.45 29.69
N ASP A 403 -44.22 -17.17 29.36
CA ASP A 403 -43.51 -15.94 29.78
C ASP A 403 -43.18 -15.73 31.27
N PHE A 404 -43.75 -16.53 32.18
CA PHE A 404 -43.29 -16.57 33.57
C PHE A 404 -42.02 -17.42 33.79
N TYR A 405 -41.64 -18.23 32.81
CA TYR A 405 -40.45 -19.09 32.80
C TYR A 405 -39.51 -18.78 31.64
N ASP A 406 -39.80 -17.72 30.89
CA ASP A 406 -39.00 -17.25 29.77
C ASP A 406 -38.31 -15.95 30.15
N ASP A 407 -37.02 -15.82 29.81
CA ASP A 407 -36.26 -14.59 29.99
C ASP A 407 -36.36 -13.68 28.74
N PHE A 408 -36.82 -14.21 27.59
CA PHE A 408 -37.14 -13.51 26.34
C PHE A 408 -38.57 -13.78 25.79
N PRO A 409 -39.66 -13.41 26.50
CA PRO A 409 -41.07 -13.56 26.05
C PRO A 409 -41.50 -13.01 24.67
N TYR A 410 -40.59 -12.43 23.90
CA TYR A 410 -40.83 -11.77 22.62
C TYR A 410 -39.73 -12.13 21.58
N ASP A 411 -39.09 -13.30 21.68
CA ASP A 411 -38.28 -13.87 20.60
C ASP A 411 -38.24 -15.41 20.63
N THR A 412 -39.10 -16.00 19.78
CA THR A 412 -39.26 -17.42 19.36
C THR A 412 -38.01 -18.28 19.09
N ASN A 413 -36.81 -17.77 19.36
CA ASN A 413 -35.52 -18.43 19.15
C ASN A 413 -34.68 -18.48 20.45
N GLU A 414 -35.01 -17.67 21.47
CA GLU A 414 -34.31 -17.58 22.75
C GLU A 414 -35.27 -17.84 23.92
N THR A 415 -34.82 -18.51 24.99
CA THR A 415 -35.67 -18.82 26.16
C THR A 415 -34.92 -18.81 27.51
N VAL A 416 -33.62 -18.50 27.48
CA VAL A 416 -32.69 -18.55 28.62
C VAL A 416 -31.65 -17.44 28.45
N ASP A 417 -31.35 -16.74 29.55
CA ASP A 417 -30.29 -15.74 29.72
C ASP A 417 -29.39 -16.23 30.87
N THR A 418 -28.31 -16.95 30.56
CA THR A 418 -27.52 -17.66 31.59
C THR A 418 -26.69 -16.74 32.49
N ASP A 419 -26.11 -15.64 31.97
CA ASP A 419 -25.34 -14.66 32.77
C ASP A 419 -26.18 -13.48 33.31
N GLY A 420 -27.20 -13.03 32.57
CA GLY A 420 -28.06 -11.89 32.88
C GLY A 420 -27.72 -10.57 32.18
N ASP A 421 -26.98 -10.57 31.06
CA ASP A 421 -26.69 -9.41 30.20
C ASP A 421 -27.96 -8.88 29.51
N GLY A 422 -28.84 -9.79 29.06
CA GLY A 422 -29.98 -9.50 28.20
C GLY A 422 -29.80 -9.88 26.72
N ILE A 423 -28.93 -10.84 26.44
CA ILE A 423 -28.81 -11.61 25.18
C ILE A 423 -29.04 -13.09 25.54
N GLY A 424 -29.65 -13.88 24.65
CA GLY A 424 -30.00 -15.28 24.94
C GLY A 424 -28.96 -16.30 24.45
N ASP A 425 -28.91 -17.45 25.12
CA ASP A 425 -27.94 -18.56 24.92
C ASP A 425 -27.83 -19.13 23.47
N ASN A 426 -28.65 -18.72 22.49
CA ASN A 426 -28.50 -19.10 21.07
C ASN A 426 -28.00 -17.95 20.17
N ALA A 427 -27.88 -16.74 20.73
CA ALA A 427 -27.45 -15.51 20.07
C ALA A 427 -26.23 -14.84 20.71
N ASP A 428 -25.88 -15.17 21.95
CA ASP A 428 -24.61 -14.76 22.55
C ASP A 428 -23.42 -15.56 21.99
N THR A 429 -22.26 -15.34 22.59
CA THR A 429 -20.94 -15.83 22.23
C THR A 429 -20.05 -16.05 23.46
N ASP A 430 -20.58 -15.91 24.68
CA ASP A 430 -19.94 -15.88 26.01
C ASP A 430 -21.07 -16.25 27.03
N ASP A 431 -21.69 -17.43 26.85
CA ASP A 431 -22.97 -17.86 27.46
C ASP A 431 -23.08 -17.65 29.00
N ASP A 432 -21.96 -17.57 29.75
CA ASP A 432 -21.94 -17.36 31.21
C ASP A 432 -21.20 -16.10 31.71
N GLY A 433 -20.62 -15.29 30.81
CA GLY A 433 -20.06 -13.98 31.11
C GLY A 433 -18.73 -13.97 31.89
N ASP A 434 -18.01 -15.10 31.96
CA ASP A 434 -16.64 -15.16 32.48
C ASP A 434 -15.67 -14.27 31.67
N GLY A 435 -15.86 -14.18 30.35
CA GLY A 435 -15.00 -13.46 29.40
C GLY A 435 -14.22 -14.33 28.40
N TRP A 436 -14.39 -15.66 28.43
CA TRP A 436 -14.04 -16.59 27.35
C TRP A 436 -15.27 -16.92 26.50
N GLY A 437 -15.12 -16.89 25.18
CA GLY A 437 -16.26 -17.12 24.29
C GLY A 437 -16.50 -18.60 23.97
N ASP A 438 -17.76 -18.96 23.67
CA ASP A 438 -18.26 -20.33 23.48
C ASP A 438 -17.46 -21.26 22.55
N ASP A 439 -16.83 -20.68 21.52
CA ASP A 439 -16.02 -21.38 20.52
C ASP A 439 -14.59 -21.68 21.04
N GLU A 440 -14.19 -21.07 22.17
CA GLU A 440 -12.89 -21.20 22.84
C GLU A 440 -13.01 -21.76 24.28
N ASP A 441 -14.22 -21.79 24.87
CA ASP A 441 -14.51 -22.25 26.24
C ASP A 441 -15.01 -23.72 26.31
N ALA A 442 -14.55 -24.48 27.31
CA ALA A 442 -14.89 -25.89 27.51
C ALA A 442 -16.20 -26.16 28.30
N PHE A 443 -16.66 -25.22 29.14
CA PHE A 443 -17.76 -25.42 30.11
C PHE A 443 -18.99 -24.54 29.87
N ARG A 444 -18.82 -23.32 29.33
CA ARG A 444 -19.82 -22.35 28.76
C ARG A 444 -21.06 -21.99 29.58
N LEU A 445 -21.36 -22.66 30.69
CA LEU A 445 -22.55 -22.46 31.54
C LEU A 445 -22.18 -22.53 33.03
N ASP A 446 -20.89 -22.34 33.35
CA ASP A 446 -20.30 -22.44 34.68
C ASP A 446 -19.10 -21.44 34.76
N PRO A 447 -19.35 -20.15 35.09
CA PRO A 447 -18.40 -19.02 34.95
C PRO A 447 -17.28 -19.01 36.00
N GLU A 448 -16.90 -20.21 36.44
CA GLU A 448 -15.85 -20.52 37.39
C GLU A 448 -14.85 -21.54 36.78
N GLU A 449 -15.09 -22.07 35.55
CA GLU A 449 -14.21 -22.95 34.76
C GLU A 449 -14.26 -22.63 33.25
N HIS A 450 -13.13 -22.69 32.52
CA HIS A 450 -13.07 -22.46 31.05
C HIS A 450 -12.16 -23.42 30.26
N SER A 451 -11.21 -24.07 30.93
CA SER A 451 -10.22 -24.99 30.32
C SER A 451 -10.41 -26.41 30.83
N ASP A 452 -10.18 -27.38 29.94
CA ASP A 452 -10.20 -28.85 30.14
C ASP A 452 -8.96 -29.39 29.39
N LEU A 453 -7.78 -29.25 30.01
CA LEU A 453 -6.49 -29.38 29.32
C LEU A 453 -6.15 -30.83 28.88
N ASP A 454 -6.46 -31.85 29.69
CA ASP A 454 -6.30 -33.27 29.33
C ASP A 454 -7.51 -33.83 28.53
N GLY A 455 -8.72 -33.34 28.79
CA GLY A 455 -9.98 -33.78 28.18
C GLY A 455 -10.80 -34.82 28.96
N ASP A 456 -10.63 -34.95 30.29
CA ASP A 456 -11.50 -35.73 31.19
C ASP A 456 -12.93 -35.15 31.25
N GLY A 457 -13.06 -33.82 31.23
CA GLY A 457 -14.31 -33.10 31.46
C GLY A 457 -14.49 -32.62 32.91
N ILE A 458 -13.40 -32.39 33.62
CA ILE A 458 -13.29 -31.56 34.83
C ILE A 458 -12.48 -30.31 34.42
N GLY A 459 -12.79 -29.14 34.97
CA GLY A 459 -12.08 -27.91 34.64
C GLY A 459 -10.77 -27.74 35.42
N ASP A 460 -9.78 -27.10 34.80
CA ASP A 460 -8.43 -26.88 35.37
C ASP A 460 -8.42 -26.18 36.76
N ASN A 461 -9.49 -25.47 37.20
CA ASN A 461 -9.54 -24.91 38.56
C ASN A 461 -10.05 -25.92 39.62
N ALA A 462 -10.53 -27.09 39.18
CA ALA A 462 -11.13 -28.14 40.00
C ALA A 462 -10.44 -29.51 39.90
N ASP A 463 -9.57 -29.75 38.91
CA ASP A 463 -8.75 -30.96 38.84
C ASP A 463 -7.44 -30.85 39.67
N THR A 464 -6.56 -31.83 39.49
CA THR A 464 -5.37 -32.16 40.31
C THR A 464 -4.29 -32.96 39.54
N ASP A 465 -4.39 -33.00 38.21
CA ASP A 465 -3.53 -33.72 37.24
C ASP A 465 -3.76 -33.04 35.87
N ASP A 466 -3.64 -31.70 35.83
CA ASP A 466 -4.24 -30.83 34.79
C ASP A 466 -3.86 -31.20 33.34
N ASP A 467 -2.68 -31.79 33.09
CA ASP A 467 -2.26 -32.25 31.75
C ASP A 467 -2.36 -33.78 31.51
N GLY A 468 -2.74 -34.54 32.54
CA GLY A 468 -3.07 -35.96 32.47
C GLY A 468 -1.89 -36.92 32.27
N ASP A 469 -0.65 -36.51 32.55
CA ASP A 469 0.51 -37.43 32.45
C ASP A 469 0.63 -38.42 33.63
N GLY A 470 -0.04 -38.12 34.75
CA GLY A 470 -0.17 -38.99 35.92
C GLY A 470 0.65 -38.58 37.14
N TRP A 471 1.36 -37.46 37.10
CA TRP A 471 1.79 -36.72 38.29
C TRP A 471 0.74 -35.66 38.66
N ALA A 472 0.57 -35.39 39.96
CA ALA A 472 -0.32 -34.33 40.41
C ALA A 472 0.41 -32.99 40.43
N ASP A 473 -0.24 -31.89 40.00
CA ASP A 473 0.33 -30.53 39.96
C ASP A 473 0.96 -30.10 41.30
N THR A 474 0.42 -30.56 42.44
CA THR A 474 1.00 -30.27 43.75
C THR A 474 2.33 -30.97 44.04
N ASP A 475 2.60 -32.12 43.43
CA ASP A 475 3.84 -32.89 43.59
C ASP A 475 4.87 -32.46 42.54
N GLU A 476 4.44 -32.24 41.31
CA GLU A 476 5.19 -31.57 40.24
C GLU A 476 5.76 -30.21 40.64
N LEU A 477 4.92 -29.33 41.21
CA LEU A 477 5.35 -28.01 41.69
C LEU A 477 6.37 -28.12 42.85
N ASN A 478 6.45 -29.27 43.55
CA ASN A 478 7.54 -29.55 44.48
C ASN A 478 8.81 -29.99 43.73
N CYS A 479 8.69 -30.90 42.76
CA CYS A 479 9.79 -31.44 41.95
C CYS A 479 10.38 -30.45 40.93
N GLN A 480 9.68 -29.33 40.66
CA GLN A 480 10.01 -28.25 39.71
C GLN A 480 9.76 -28.54 38.22
N SER A 481 8.77 -29.39 37.92
CA SER A 481 8.15 -29.49 36.59
C SER A 481 7.05 -28.42 36.39
N ASP A 482 6.37 -28.44 35.23
CA ASP A 482 5.37 -27.45 34.79
C ASP A 482 4.02 -28.15 34.51
N PRO A 483 3.05 -28.15 35.43
CA PRO A 483 1.82 -28.98 35.39
C PRO A 483 0.78 -28.68 34.30
N MET A 484 1.22 -28.03 33.22
CA MET A 484 0.39 -27.64 32.08
C MET A 484 1.02 -28.20 30.77
N ASN A 485 1.82 -29.26 30.90
CA ASN A 485 2.74 -29.77 29.91
C ASN A 485 3.23 -31.20 30.25
N GLY A 486 2.39 -32.21 29.93
CA GLY A 486 2.61 -33.65 30.14
C GLY A 486 3.71 -34.29 29.29
N THR A 487 4.82 -33.58 29.15
CA THR A 487 6.11 -34.01 28.60
C THR A 487 7.30 -33.50 29.43
N ASP A 488 7.07 -32.68 30.46
CA ASP A 488 8.09 -32.13 31.37
C ASP A 488 7.98 -32.75 32.77
N VAL A 489 7.77 -34.08 32.83
CA VAL A 489 7.68 -34.86 34.08
C VAL A 489 8.81 -34.56 35.08
N PRO A 490 8.55 -34.72 36.39
CA PRO A 490 9.59 -34.88 37.40
C PRO A 490 10.67 -35.89 36.97
N LEU A 491 11.93 -35.59 37.30
CA LEU A 491 13.02 -36.55 37.14
C LEU A 491 12.93 -37.59 38.28
N ASP A 492 12.82 -38.85 37.89
CA ASP A 492 12.73 -40.05 38.73
C ASP A 492 13.69 -41.07 38.09
N THR A 493 14.90 -41.17 38.61
CA THR A 493 16.02 -41.90 37.98
C THR A 493 15.94 -43.43 38.18
N ASP A 494 15.39 -43.92 39.30
CA ASP A 494 15.18 -45.35 39.60
C ASP A 494 13.78 -45.88 39.17
N GLY A 495 12.74 -45.05 39.22
CA GLY A 495 11.34 -45.39 38.90
C GLY A 495 10.42 -45.67 40.11
N ASP A 496 10.73 -45.18 41.32
CA ASP A 496 9.98 -45.38 42.57
C ASP A 496 8.70 -44.53 42.69
N TRP A 497 8.63 -43.38 41.98
CA TRP A 497 7.64 -42.28 42.11
C TRP A 497 7.85 -41.30 43.28
N GLU A 498 9.05 -41.25 43.89
CA GLU A 498 9.61 -40.01 44.43
C GLU A 498 10.57 -39.44 43.36
N CYS A 499 10.83 -38.13 43.35
CA CYS A 499 11.71 -37.50 42.36
C CYS A 499 13.10 -37.22 42.96
N ASP A 500 14.16 -37.19 42.14
CA ASP A 500 15.59 -36.97 42.51
C ASP A 500 15.83 -35.71 43.40
N LEU A 501 14.86 -34.81 43.49
CA LEU A 501 14.91 -33.65 44.39
C LEU A 501 14.62 -33.98 45.86
N PHE A 502 14.00 -35.13 46.15
CA PHE A 502 13.51 -35.54 47.46
C PHE A 502 13.92 -36.96 47.89
N ASP A 503 14.54 -37.77 47.01
CA ASP A 503 15.19 -39.01 47.42
C ASP A 503 16.49 -38.76 48.22
N GLU A 504 17.11 -39.84 48.71
CA GLU A 504 18.46 -39.90 49.31
C GLU A 504 19.31 -41.06 48.70
N ASP A 505 18.89 -41.66 47.56
CA ASP A 505 19.49 -42.85 46.89
C ASP A 505 19.15 -42.86 45.37
N ASP A 506 19.36 -41.73 44.67
CA ASP A 506 18.79 -41.36 43.33
C ASP A 506 18.73 -42.47 42.24
N ASP A 507 19.71 -43.38 42.17
CA ASP A 507 19.76 -44.47 41.15
C ASP A 507 19.43 -45.89 41.68
N GLY A 508 19.16 -46.02 42.97
CA GLY A 508 18.74 -47.27 43.61
C GLY A 508 19.83 -48.34 43.76
N ASP A 509 21.13 -48.03 43.59
CA ASP A 509 22.24 -48.93 43.93
C ASP A 509 22.18 -49.40 45.40
N GLY A 510 21.90 -48.45 46.31
CA GLY A 510 21.97 -48.63 47.76
C GLY A 510 23.19 -47.95 48.41
N VAL A 511 23.90 -47.08 47.68
CA VAL A 511 24.86 -46.10 48.20
C VAL A 511 24.26 -44.70 48.04
N PRO A 512 23.78 -44.07 49.13
CA PRO A 512 23.22 -42.72 49.08
C PRO A 512 24.12 -41.70 48.40
N ASP A 513 23.56 -40.80 47.59
CA ASP A 513 24.23 -39.70 46.85
C ASP A 513 25.18 -38.82 47.69
N SER A 514 25.01 -38.81 49.01
CA SER A 514 25.91 -38.12 49.94
C SER A 514 27.20 -38.88 50.32
N GLU A 515 27.28 -40.18 50.02
CA GLU A 515 28.47 -41.04 50.15
C GLU A 515 28.96 -41.57 48.78
N ASP A 516 28.17 -41.44 47.70
CA ASP A 516 28.53 -41.83 46.33
C ASP A 516 29.32 -40.74 45.54
N LEU A 517 29.92 -41.12 44.39
CA LEU A 517 30.65 -40.26 43.45
C LEU A 517 30.00 -40.17 42.06
N PHE A 518 29.13 -41.11 41.69
CA PHE A 518 28.37 -41.15 40.44
C PHE A 518 26.87 -41.43 40.71
N PRO A 519 26.12 -40.60 41.47
CA PRO A 519 24.80 -40.98 42.00
C PRO A 519 23.64 -41.13 40.99
N LEU A 520 23.93 -41.22 39.69
CA LEU A 520 22.97 -41.38 38.59
C LEU A 520 23.40 -42.53 37.64
N ASP A 521 24.25 -43.44 38.10
CA ASP A 521 24.68 -44.66 37.38
C ASP A 521 25.00 -45.78 38.38
N ALA A 522 23.98 -46.60 38.68
CA ALA A 522 23.97 -47.75 39.60
C ALA A 522 24.89 -48.93 39.21
N ASN A 523 26.03 -48.63 38.60
CA ASN A 523 27.14 -49.52 38.26
C ASN A 523 28.50 -48.99 38.76
N GLU A 524 28.60 -47.70 39.15
CA GLU A 524 29.83 -47.04 39.60
C GLU A 524 29.59 -46.22 40.88
N TRP A 525 30.51 -46.27 41.84
CA TRP A 525 30.38 -45.60 43.15
C TRP A 525 31.72 -45.10 43.74
N ASP A 526 32.85 -45.61 43.24
CA ASP A 526 34.23 -45.28 43.65
C ASP A 526 34.98 -44.74 42.41
N ASP A 527 35.81 -43.71 42.62
CA ASP A 527 36.83 -43.20 41.68
C ASP A 527 38.11 -42.97 42.52
N ASN A 528 39.10 -43.84 42.33
CA ASN A 528 40.23 -43.99 43.24
C ASN A 528 41.47 -43.11 42.90
N ASP A 529 41.60 -42.59 41.68
CA ASP A 529 42.69 -41.65 41.30
C ASP A 529 42.22 -40.25 40.87
N MET A 530 40.92 -40.05 40.66
CA MET A 530 40.21 -38.78 40.43
C MET A 530 40.31 -38.23 39.00
N ASP A 531 40.34 -39.13 37.99
CA ASP A 531 40.26 -38.78 36.56
C ASP A 531 38.82 -38.46 36.10
N GLY A 532 37.80 -39.12 36.68
CA GLY A 532 36.38 -38.96 36.35
C GLY A 532 35.69 -40.17 35.68
N VAL A 533 36.36 -41.32 35.57
CA VAL A 533 35.79 -42.63 35.20
C VAL A 533 35.68 -43.51 36.44
N GLY A 534 34.62 -44.34 36.54
CA GLY A 534 34.40 -45.20 37.70
C GLY A 534 35.32 -46.43 37.75
N ASP A 535 35.69 -46.85 38.97
CA ASP A 535 36.62 -47.96 39.27
C ASP A 535 36.22 -49.32 38.63
N ASN A 536 34.96 -49.53 38.23
CA ASN A 536 34.53 -50.77 37.58
C ASN A 536 34.62 -50.73 36.03
N SER A 537 34.67 -49.54 35.43
CA SER A 537 34.74 -49.33 33.97
C SER A 537 36.13 -48.94 33.47
N ASP A 538 36.95 -48.29 34.29
CA ASP A 538 38.30 -47.87 33.94
C ASP A 538 39.27 -49.06 33.73
N ALA A 539 40.13 -48.94 32.71
CA ALA A 539 41.20 -49.86 32.40
C ALA A 539 42.43 -49.72 33.32
N PHE A 540 42.68 -48.53 33.92
CA PHE A 540 43.87 -48.26 34.74
C PHE A 540 43.61 -47.55 36.10
N PRO A 541 42.80 -48.08 37.06
CA PRO A 541 42.26 -47.32 38.24
C PRO A 541 43.25 -46.88 39.35
N THR A 542 44.43 -46.41 38.96
CA THR A 542 45.52 -45.89 39.78
C THR A 542 46.45 -44.89 39.05
N ASP A 543 46.17 -44.50 37.79
CA ASP A 543 46.97 -43.55 36.99
C ASP A 543 46.08 -42.46 36.36
N ASP A 544 46.14 -41.24 36.92
CA ASP A 544 45.31 -40.07 36.57
C ASP A 544 45.58 -39.49 35.16
N SER A 545 46.13 -40.31 34.27
CA SER A 545 46.52 -39.95 32.91
C SER A 545 46.20 -40.99 31.83
N GLU A 546 45.68 -42.18 32.14
CA GLU A 546 45.25 -43.19 31.15
C GLU A 546 43.96 -43.87 31.64
N TRP A 547 42.89 -43.93 30.83
CA TRP A 547 41.58 -44.50 31.25
C TRP A 547 40.95 -45.48 30.24
N LEU A 548 41.54 -45.61 29.06
CA LEU A 548 41.06 -46.46 27.97
C LEU A 548 42.25 -47.06 27.21
N ASP A 549 42.13 -48.33 26.87
CA ASP A 549 43.08 -49.16 26.13
C ASP A 549 42.26 -49.89 25.05
N SER A 550 42.07 -49.23 23.90
CA SER A 550 41.11 -49.64 22.87
C SER A 550 41.53 -50.89 22.10
N ASP A 551 42.83 -51.20 22.00
CA ASP A 551 43.36 -52.33 21.24
C ASP A 551 44.12 -53.40 22.05
N GLY A 552 44.55 -53.09 23.28
CA GLY A 552 45.23 -54.00 24.20
C GLY A 552 46.75 -54.04 24.10
N ASP A 553 47.40 -53.05 23.49
CA ASP A 553 48.87 -52.86 23.49
C ASP A 553 49.43 -52.64 24.91
N GLY A 554 48.75 -51.81 25.71
CA GLY A 554 49.15 -51.44 27.07
C GLY A 554 49.72 -50.01 27.25
N VAL A 555 49.51 -49.13 26.27
CA VAL A 555 49.54 -47.65 26.37
C VAL A 555 48.09 -47.14 26.31
N GLY A 556 47.76 -46.07 27.04
CA GLY A 556 46.41 -45.50 26.99
C GLY A 556 46.14 -44.71 25.69
N ASP A 557 44.88 -44.72 25.22
CA ASP A 557 44.39 -44.08 23.98
C ASP A 557 44.78 -42.60 23.80
N ASN A 558 45.11 -41.92 24.90
CA ASN A 558 45.44 -40.49 24.95
C ASN A 558 46.95 -40.20 24.92
N SER A 559 47.78 -41.23 25.10
CA SER A 559 49.24 -41.21 25.07
C SER A 559 49.79 -41.92 23.83
N ASP A 560 48.99 -42.80 23.24
CA ASP A 560 49.25 -43.44 21.95
C ASP A 560 49.01 -42.49 20.75
N VAL A 561 49.78 -42.70 19.68
CA VAL A 561 49.65 -42.08 18.37
C VAL A 561 48.71 -42.89 17.45
N TYR A 562 48.58 -44.21 17.67
CA TYR A 562 47.83 -45.14 16.82
C TYR A 562 46.85 -46.06 17.60
N PRO A 563 45.91 -45.52 18.43
CA PRO A 563 45.07 -46.29 19.38
C PRO A 563 44.00 -47.24 18.79
N ASP A 564 44.18 -47.68 17.54
CA ASP A 564 43.41 -48.72 16.83
C ASP A 564 44.35 -49.83 16.25
N ASP A 565 45.69 -49.71 16.36
CA ASP A 565 46.68 -50.66 15.81
C ASP A 565 47.74 -51.08 16.86
N PRO A 566 47.59 -52.27 17.49
CA PRO A 566 48.43 -52.75 18.60
C PRO A 566 49.80 -53.28 18.12
N SER A 567 50.38 -52.62 17.13
CA SER A 567 51.72 -52.83 16.62
C SER A 567 52.51 -51.55 16.36
N GLU A 568 51.89 -50.37 16.45
CA GLU A 568 52.54 -49.06 16.38
C GLU A 568 52.07 -48.16 17.52
N TRP A 569 52.95 -47.34 18.08
CA TRP A 569 52.60 -46.40 19.17
C TRP A 569 53.45 -45.11 19.21
N VAL A 570 54.33 -44.92 18.23
CA VAL A 570 55.16 -43.71 18.05
C VAL A 570 55.34 -43.46 16.55
N ASP A 571 55.33 -42.18 16.18
CA ASP A 571 55.81 -41.64 14.90
C ASP A 571 56.89 -40.60 15.26
N SER A 572 58.16 -40.91 14.95
CA SER A 572 59.33 -40.14 15.42
C SER A 572 59.68 -38.90 14.58
N ASP A 573 59.28 -38.82 13.31
CA ASP A 573 59.57 -37.68 12.42
C ASP A 573 58.32 -37.01 11.80
N GLY A 574 57.18 -37.69 11.76
CA GLY A 574 55.88 -37.15 11.37
C GLY A 574 55.47 -37.43 9.92
N ASP A 575 56.06 -38.43 9.26
CA ASP A 575 55.70 -38.87 7.90
C ASP A 575 54.30 -39.56 7.86
N GLY A 576 53.94 -40.26 8.93
CA GLY A 576 52.66 -40.97 9.12
C GLY A 576 52.75 -42.50 9.19
N VAL A 577 53.93 -43.09 9.00
CA VAL A 577 54.23 -44.52 9.24
C VAL A 577 54.85 -44.69 10.64
N GLY A 578 54.39 -45.70 11.39
CA GLY A 578 54.86 -45.92 12.76
C GLY A 578 56.30 -46.45 12.84
N ASP A 579 56.99 -46.09 13.93
CA ASP A 579 58.40 -46.41 14.22
C ASP A 579 58.78 -47.90 14.09
N ASN A 580 57.84 -48.84 14.20
CA ASN A 580 58.12 -50.28 14.09
C ASN A 580 57.95 -50.84 12.66
N SER A 581 57.24 -50.12 11.78
CA SER A 581 56.98 -50.52 10.38
C SER A 581 57.81 -49.74 9.37
N ASP A 582 58.24 -48.52 9.70
CA ASP A 582 59.07 -47.70 8.83
C ASP A 582 60.53 -48.22 8.71
N ALA A 583 61.08 -48.11 7.50
CA ALA A 583 62.46 -48.41 7.16
C ALA A 583 63.45 -47.30 7.58
N PHE A 584 63.03 -46.03 7.67
CA PHE A 584 63.90 -44.90 7.99
C PHE A 584 63.35 -43.92 9.06
N PRO A 585 63.08 -44.31 10.34
CA PRO A 585 62.26 -43.53 11.33
C PRO A 585 62.89 -42.24 11.91
N THR A 586 63.57 -41.45 11.07
CA THR A 586 64.21 -40.16 11.33
C THR A 586 64.37 -39.27 10.07
N ASP A 587 63.80 -39.64 8.91
CA ASP A 587 63.92 -38.93 7.63
C ASP A 587 62.54 -38.82 6.93
N ASP A 588 61.91 -37.65 7.05
CA ASP A 588 60.53 -37.32 6.61
C ASP A 588 60.31 -37.32 5.08
N SER A 589 61.18 -38.03 4.34
CA SER A 589 61.17 -38.13 2.88
C SER A 589 61.32 -39.54 2.31
N GLU A 590 61.62 -40.56 3.12
CA GLU A 590 61.75 -41.96 2.69
C GLU A 590 61.17 -42.91 3.74
N TRP A 591 60.25 -43.81 3.35
CA TRP A 591 59.58 -44.75 4.26
C TRP A 591 59.65 -46.23 3.81
N LEU A 592 60.28 -46.49 2.65
CA LEU A 592 60.35 -47.81 2.03
C LEU A 592 61.66 -47.96 1.26
N ASP A 593 62.22 -49.17 1.33
CA ASP A 593 63.43 -49.64 0.67
C ASP A 593 63.10 -51.02 0.07
N SER A 594 62.52 -51.01 -1.14
CA SER A 594 61.82 -52.16 -1.72
C SER A 594 62.72 -53.33 -2.11
N ASP A 595 64.00 -53.08 -2.41
CA ASP A 595 64.99 -54.11 -2.77
C ASP A 595 66.17 -54.24 -1.79
N SER A 596 66.28 -53.33 -0.80
CA SER A 596 67.28 -53.35 0.28
C SER A 596 68.71 -52.98 -0.12
N ASP A 597 68.88 -52.08 -1.10
CA ASP A 597 70.16 -51.43 -1.43
C ASP A 597 70.58 -50.38 -0.37
N GLY A 598 69.62 -49.65 0.20
CA GLY A 598 69.83 -48.60 1.21
C GLY A 598 69.62 -47.15 0.74
N VAL A 599 69.10 -46.94 -0.47
CA VAL A 599 68.42 -45.73 -0.96
C VAL A 599 66.91 -45.95 -0.82
N GLY A 600 66.16 -44.93 -0.43
CA GLY A 600 64.70 -45.03 -0.34
C GLY A 600 64.01 -44.95 -1.70
N ASP A 601 62.85 -45.62 -1.82
CA ASP A 601 62.05 -45.74 -3.04
C ASP A 601 61.70 -44.39 -3.71
N ASN A 602 61.70 -43.25 -3.00
CA ASN A 602 61.40 -41.94 -3.57
C ASN A 602 62.63 -41.23 -4.18
N SER A 603 63.85 -41.65 -3.79
CA SER A 603 65.12 -41.12 -4.29
C SER A 603 65.78 -41.99 -5.35
N ASP A 604 65.46 -43.28 -5.40
CA ASP A 604 66.03 -44.22 -6.36
C ASP A 604 65.37 -44.14 -7.77
N VAL A 605 66.19 -44.32 -8.80
CA VAL A 605 65.80 -44.42 -10.21
C VAL A 605 65.35 -45.84 -10.58
N TYR A 606 65.80 -46.87 -9.86
CA TYR A 606 65.50 -48.29 -10.13
C TYR A 606 64.99 -49.11 -8.91
N PRO A 607 63.89 -48.74 -8.19
CA PRO A 607 63.50 -49.33 -6.89
C PRO A 607 63.06 -50.82 -6.84
N ASP A 608 63.36 -51.58 -7.90
CA ASP A 608 63.16 -53.03 -8.04
C ASP A 608 64.50 -53.77 -8.31
N ASP A 609 65.64 -53.07 -8.45
CA ASP A 609 66.95 -53.63 -8.82
C ASP A 609 68.16 -52.98 -8.09
N SER A 610 68.35 -53.38 -6.83
CA SER A 610 69.50 -53.19 -5.90
C SER A 610 70.93 -53.32 -6.47
N SER A 611 71.10 -53.52 -7.77
CA SER A 611 72.38 -53.41 -8.46
C SER A 611 72.56 -52.10 -9.24
N GLU A 612 71.52 -51.30 -9.47
CA GLU A 612 71.54 -49.97 -10.12
C GLU A 612 70.78 -48.94 -9.28
N TRP A 613 71.22 -47.67 -9.26
CA TRP A 613 70.49 -46.59 -8.56
C TRP A 613 70.60 -45.20 -9.23
N ILE A 614 71.51 -45.04 -10.20
CA ILE A 614 71.72 -43.82 -11.00
C ILE A 614 71.95 -44.24 -12.45
N ASP A 615 71.43 -43.44 -13.38
CA ASP A 615 71.74 -43.41 -14.82
C ASP A 615 72.19 -41.98 -15.15
N SER A 616 73.47 -41.80 -15.49
CA SER A 616 74.11 -40.49 -15.65
C SER A 616 74.02 -39.89 -17.06
N ASP A 617 73.79 -40.69 -18.11
CA ASP A 617 73.82 -40.23 -19.51
C ASP A 617 72.54 -40.52 -20.33
N GLU A 618 71.55 -41.17 -19.73
CA GLU A 618 70.22 -41.52 -20.25
C GLU A 618 70.23 -42.60 -21.38
N ASP A 619 71.25 -43.46 -21.43
CA ASP A 619 71.31 -44.68 -22.28
C ASP A 619 70.23 -45.72 -21.90
N GLY A 620 70.04 -45.95 -20.60
CA GLY A 620 69.10 -46.93 -20.03
C GLY A 620 69.76 -48.14 -19.35
N VAL A 621 71.09 -48.26 -19.36
CA VAL A 621 71.87 -49.04 -18.39
C VAL A 621 72.34 -48.11 -17.27
N GLY A 622 72.26 -48.54 -16.01
CA GLY A 622 72.72 -47.73 -14.88
C GLY A 622 74.25 -47.68 -14.75
N ASP A 623 74.74 -46.65 -14.03
CA ASP A 623 76.17 -46.33 -13.82
C ASP A 623 77.00 -47.50 -13.23
N ASN A 624 76.36 -48.51 -12.65
CA ASN A 624 77.05 -49.60 -11.94
C ASN A 624 77.32 -50.81 -12.84
N SER A 625 76.47 -51.06 -13.84
CA SER A 625 76.64 -52.12 -14.84
C SER A 625 77.21 -51.65 -16.17
N ASP A 626 77.10 -50.35 -16.49
CA ASP A 626 77.66 -49.82 -17.73
C ASP A 626 79.20 -49.77 -17.71
N ALA A 627 79.80 -50.15 -18.84
CA ALA A 627 81.23 -50.05 -19.10
C ALA A 627 81.69 -48.62 -19.43
N TYR A 628 80.80 -47.74 -19.91
CA TYR A 628 81.13 -46.36 -20.32
C TYR A 628 80.11 -45.28 -19.86
N PRO A 629 79.87 -45.03 -18.54
CA PRO A 629 78.79 -44.16 -18.00
C PRO A 629 78.83 -42.64 -18.29
N ASP A 630 79.39 -42.24 -19.44
CA ASP A 630 79.57 -40.87 -19.95
C ASP A 630 79.38 -40.82 -21.51
N ASP A 631 79.11 -41.94 -22.22
CA ASP A 631 79.00 -42.01 -23.70
C ASP A 631 77.85 -42.95 -24.19
N PRO A 632 76.63 -42.42 -24.43
CA PRO A 632 75.39 -43.20 -24.62
C PRO A 632 75.25 -43.79 -26.04
N TYR A 633 76.30 -44.48 -26.48
CA TYR A 633 76.43 -45.20 -27.75
C TYR A 633 77.22 -46.51 -27.63
N GLU A 634 77.93 -46.74 -26.52
CA GLU A 634 78.68 -47.96 -26.22
C GLU A 634 78.44 -48.34 -24.76
N TRP A 635 77.88 -49.51 -24.49
CA TRP A 635 77.52 -49.94 -23.12
C TRP A 635 78.09 -51.32 -22.73
N VAL A 636 78.84 -51.96 -23.64
CA VAL A 636 79.52 -53.25 -23.44
C VAL A 636 80.85 -53.27 -24.19
N ASP A 637 81.86 -53.83 -23.53
CA ASP A 637 83.15 -54.27 -24.09
C ASP A 637 83.25 -55.78 -23.78
N SER A 638 82.96 -56.63 -24.77
CA SER A 638 82.74 -58.08 -24.56
C SER A 638 84.02 -58.89 -24.30
N ASP A 639 85.21 -58.34 -24.57
CA ASP A 639 86.49 -59.04 -24.43
C ASP A 639 87.63 -58.26 -23.75
N GLU A 640 87.34 -57.04 -23.25
CA GLU A 640 88.21 -56.16 -22.46
C GLU A 640 89.39 -55.54 -23.27
N ASP A 641 89.20 -55.33 -24.57
CA ASP A 641 90.14 -54.65 -25.50
C ASP A 641 90.23 -53.13 -25.25
N GLY A 642 89.10 -52.49 -24.97
CA GLY A 642 88.94 -51.03 -24.85
C GLY A 642 88.23 -50.35 -26.02
N VAL A 643 87.70 -51.10 -27.00
CA VAL A 643 86.73 -50.64 -28.01
C VAL A 643 85.38 -51.30 -27.78
N GLY A 644 84.32 -50.51 -27.63
CA GLY A 644 82.97 -51.02 -27.37
C GLY A 644 82.39 -51.85 -28.53
N ASP A 645 81.52 -52.80 -28.19
CA ASP A 645 80.96 -53.82 -29.09
C ASP A 645 80.28 -53.27 -30.36
N ASN A 646 79.78 -52.02 -30.35
CA ASN A 646 79.13 -51.44 -31.54
C ASN A 646 80.13 -50.81 -32.54
N SER A 647 81.35 -50.50 -32.08
CA SER A 647 82.41 -49.88 -32.89
C SER A 647 83.46 -50.87 -33.39
N ASP A 648 83.58 -52.04 -32.76
CA ASP A 648 84.58 -53.05 -33.13
C ASP A 648 84.14 -53.97 -34.30
N ALA A 649 85.14 -54.44 -35.07
CA ALA A 649 84.98 -55.38 -36.17
C ALA A 649 84.99 -56.86 -35.71
N PHE A 650 85.60 -57.18 -34.55
CA PHE A 650 85.68 -58.56 -34.03
C PHE A 650 85.35 -58.66 -32.52
N PRO A 651 84.12 -58.32 -32.03
CA PRO A 651 83.80 -58.11 -30.59
C PRO A 651 83.77 -59.39 -29.72
N SER A 652 84.87 -60.14 -29.75
CA SER A 652 85.14 -61.42 -29.09
C SER A 652 86.58 -61.96 -29.31
N ASP A 653 87.45 -61.21 -30.01
CA ASP A 653 88.90 -61.46 -30.11
C ASP A 653 89.72 -60.18 -29.88
N ALA A 654 89.87 -59.79 -28.60
CA ALA A 654 90.72 -58.71 -28.04
C ALA A 654 92.22 -58.68 -28.45
N SER A 655 92.60 -59.41 -29.50
CA SER A 655 93.84 -59.14 -30.24
C SER A 655 93.62 -58.21 -31.43
N GLU A 656 92.40 -58.15 -31.98
CA GLU A 656 92.07 -57.57 -33.27
C GLU A 656 90.88 -56.62 -33.21
N THR A 657 91.03 -55.45 -33.83
CA THR A 657 89.93 -54.47 -33.99
C THR A 657 89.71 -53.99 -35.43
N GLN A 658 90.39 -54.61 -36.40
CA GLN A 658 90.40 -54.13 -37.78
C GLN A 658 90.47 -55.26 -38.82
N ASP A 659 89.55 -55.22 -39.79
CA ASP A 659 89.64 -55.89 -41.08
C ASP A 659 89.76 -54.78 -42.15
N SER A 660 90.98 -54.50 -42.61
CA SER A 660 91.27 -53.36 -43.49
C SER A 660 90.78 -53.53 -44.93
N ASP A 661 90.52 -54.76 -45.40
CA ASP A 661 90.18 -55.01 -46.81
C ASP A 661 88.94 -55.90 -47.06
N GLY A 662 88.42 -56.58 -46.03
CA GLY A 662 87.13 -57.25 -46.00
C GLY A 662 87.15 -58.75 -46.28
N ASP A 663 88.30 -59.41 -46.07
CA ASP A 663 88.52 -60.85 -46.28
C ASP A 663 87.96 -61.73 -45.16
N GLY A 664 87.91 -61.21 -43.92
CA GLY A 664 87.46 -61.93 -42.72
C GLY A 664 88.57 -62.52 -41.85
N VAL A 665 89.85 -62.27 -42.17
CA VAL A 665 90.99 -62.42 -41.26
C VAL A 665 91.41 -61.03 -40.74
N GLY A 666 91.84 -60.95 -39.48
CA GLY A 666 92.28 -59.71 -38.85
C GLY A 666 93.63 -59.19 -39.34
N ASP A 667 93.78 -57.86 -39.41
CA ASP A 667 95.02 -57.14 -39.76
C ASP A 667 96.28 -57.58 -38.97
N ASN A 668 96.12 -58.16 -37.79
CA ASN A 668 97.19 -58.65 -36.90
C ASN A 668 97.68 -60.06 -37.26
N SER A 669 96.82 -60.86 -37.89
CA SER A 669 96.99 -62.30 -38.12
C SER A 669 97.12 -62.66 -39.59
N ASP A 670 96.60 -61.81 -40.48
CA ASP A 670 96.86 -61.89 -41.91
C ASP A 670 98.33 -61.56 -42.21
N ALA A 671 98.97 -62.38 -43.05
CA ALA A 671 100.30 -62.15 -43.58
C ALA A 671 100.34 -61.02 -44.63
N TYR A 672 99.22 -60.70 -45.27
CA TYR A 672 99.07 -59.68 -46.31
C TYR A 672 97.80 -58.79 -46.14
N PRO A 673 97.63 -57.99 -45.05
CA PRO A 673 96.40 -57.23 -44.65
C PRO A 673 95.78 -56.20 -45.62
N LEU A 674 96.08 -56.24 -46.91
CA LEU A 674 95.59 -55.39 -47.98
C LEU A 674 95.44 -56.16 -49.33
N ASP A 675 95.50 -57.49 -49.33
CA ASP A 675 95.24 -58.37 -50.49
C ASP A 675 94.51 -59.67 -50.08
N SER A 676 93.19 -59.53 -49.88
CA SER A 676 92.07 -60.49 -49.73
C SER A 676 92.01 -61.71 -50.68
N SER A 677 93.16 -62.15 -51.19
CA SER A 677 93.34 -63.39 -51.94
C SER A 677 94.48 -64.28 -51.39
N GLU A 678 95.31 -63.78 -50.46
CA GLU A 678 96.38 -64.54 -49.78
C GLU A 678 96.44 -64.14 -48.31
N TRP A 679 96.06 -65.02 -47.38
CA TRP A 679 96.01 -64.73 -45.94
C TRP A 679 97.13 -65.41 -45.11
N ALA A 680 97.96 -66.23 -45.73
CA ALA A 680 98.96 -67.05 -45.04
C ALA A 680 100.21 -67.34 -45.91
N ASP A 681 101.35 -67.49 -45.24
CA ASP A 681 102.65 -67.95 -45.75
C ASP A 681 103.17 -68.97 -44.72
N SER A 682 102.84 -70.26 -44.93
CA SER A 682 102.97 -71.31 -43.90
C SER A 682 104.41 -71.73 -43.59
N ASP A 683 105.37 -71.41 -44.45
CA ASP A 683 106.78 -71.74 -44.26
C ASP A 683 107.73 -70.52 -44.21
N GLY A 684 107.28 -69.35 -44.67
CA GLY A 684 107.91 -68.05 -44.43
C GLY A 684 108.87 -67.58 -45.53
N ASP A 685 108.65 -68.02 -46.76
CA ASP A 685 109.46 -67.76 -47.95
C ASP A 685 109.07 -66.42 -48.65
N GLY A 686 107.81 -66.00 -48.51
CA GLY A 686 107.25 -64.76 -49.04
C GLY A 686 106.23 -64.93 -50.17
N VAL A 687 105.94 -66.17 -50.59
CA VAL A 687 104.80 -66.51 -51.47
C VAL A 687 103.63 -67.02 -50.62
N GLY A 688 102.42 -66.53 -50.89
CA GLY A 688 101.22 -66.94 -50.15
C GLY A 688 100.79 -68.38 -50.46
N ASP A 689 100.24 -69.07 -49.47
CA ASP A 689 99.88 -70.49 -49.49
C ASP A 689 98.95 -70.89 -50.66
N ASN A 690 98.11 -69.98 -51.19
CA ASN A 690 97.22 -70.29 -52.31
C ASN A 690 97.92 -70.18 -53.67
N SER A 691 99.05 -69.47 -53.73
CA SER A 691 99.90 -69.32 -54.92
C SER A 691 101.07 -70.29 -54.97
N ASP A 692 101.46 -70.89 -53.85
CA ASP A 692 102.63 -71.77 -53.77
C ASP A 692 102.35 -73.24 -54.16
N ALA A 693 103.36 -73.91 -54.72
CA ALA A 693 103.31 -75.32 -55.12
C ALA A 693 103.65 -76.30 -53.97
N PHE A 694 104.43 -75.86 -52.98
CA PHE A 694 104.87 -76.65 -51.82
C PHE A 694 104.77 -75.84 -50.50
N PRO A 695 103.56 -75.39 -50.04
CA PRO A 695 103.41 -74.52 -48.85
C PRO A 695 103.71 -75.26 -47.53
N GLY A 696 104.99 -75.41 -47.21
CA GLY A 696 105.54 -76.28 -46.18
C GLY A 696 107.03 -76.64 -46.35
N ASP A 697 107.71 -76.12 -47.39
CA ASP A 697 109.16 -76.20 -47.57
C ASP A 697 109.70 -74.89 -48.20
N ALA A 698 109.94 -73.88 -47.36
CA ALA A 698 110.48 -72.52 -47.64
C ALA A 698 111.84 -72.46 -48.37
N SER A 699 112.29 -73.56 -48.96
CA SER A 699 113.36 -73.59 -49.93
C SER A 699 112.82 -73.64 -51.37
N GLU A 700 111.57 -74.06 -51.58
CA GLU A 700 110.96 -74.29 -52.88
C GLU A 700 109.56 -73.71 -53.01
N THR A 701 109.33 -73.00 -54.12
CA THR A 701 108.02 -72.41 -54.48
C THR A 701 107.42 -73.02 -55.75
N LEU A 702 108.22 -73.82 -56.50
CA LEU A 702 107.89 -74.23 -57.87
C LEU A 702 108.21 -75.71 -58.13
N ASP A 703 107.24 -76.41 -58.73
CA ASP A 703 107.44 -77.67 -59.46
C ASP A 703 107.34 -77.36 -60.97
N SER A 704 108.48 -77.12 -61.63
CA SER A 704 108.49 -76.64 -63.02
C SER A 704 108.05 -77.68 -64.06
N ASP A 705 107.99 -78.98 -63.73
CA ASP A 705 107.56 -80.03 -64.67
C ASP A 705 106.50 -81.04 -64.16
N GLY A 706 106.20 -81.05 -62.86
CA GLY A 706 105.10 -81.78 -62.23
C GLY A 706 105.46 -83.18 -61.71
N ASP A 707 106.73 -83.40 -61.39
CA ASP A 707 107.31 -84.66 -60.89
C ASP A 707 107.03 -84.90 -59.39
N GLY A 708 106.88 -83.82 -58.61
CA GLY A 708 106.73 -83.86 -57.16
C GLY A 708 108.04 -83.74 -56.36
N VAL A 709 109.13 -83.34 -57.01
CA VAL A 709 110.39 -82.90 -56.40
C VAL A 709 110.65 -81.45 -56.81
N GLY A 710 111.04 -80.61 -55.85
CA GLY A 710 111.33 -79.20 -56.10
C GLY A 710 112.50 -78.93 -57.05
N ASP A 711 112.38 -77.87 -57.84
CA ASP A 711 113.41 -77.29 -58.72
C ASP A 711 114.78 -77.09 -58.04
N ASN A 712 114.83 -76.95 -56.71
CA ASN A 712 116.02 -76.72 -55.91
C ASN A 712 116.77 -78.02 -55.53
N SER A 713 116.08 -79.16 -55.56
CA SER A 713 116.53 -80.46 -55.02
C SER A 713 116.66 -81.51 -56.11
N ASP A 714 115.95 -81.36 -57.23
CA ASP A 714 116.26 -82.04 -58.48
C ASP A 714 117.56 -81.47 -59.10
N ALA A 715 118.38 -82.34 -59.69
CA ALA A 715 119.52 -81.88 -60.51
C ALA A 715 119.13 -81.60 -61.98
N TYR A 716 117.89 -81.90 -62.37
CA TYR A 716 117.36 -81.73 -63.72
C TYR A 716 115.94 -81.10 -63.77
N PRO A 717 115.68 -79.90 -63.20
CA PRO A 717 114.33 -79.31 -62.94
C PRO A 717 113.36 -79.08 -64.11
N TYR A 718 113.62 -79.64 -65.29
CA TYR A 718 112.77 -79.62 -66.47
C TYR A 718 112.81 -80.98 -67.24
N ASP A 719 113.20 -82.08 -66.57
CA ASP A 719 113.31 -83.46 -67.12
C ASP A 719 113.14 -84.58 -66.04
N ALA A 720 112.15 -84.46 -65.14
CA ALA A 720 111.50 -85.48 -64.28
C ALA A 720 112.15 -86.89 -64.12
N ALA A 721 113.43 -87.01 -63.68
CA ALA A 721 114.14 -88.30 -63.72
C ALA A 721 115.44 -88.59 -62.89
N LEU A 722 116.28 -87.65 -62.36
CA LEU A 722 117.73 -87.92 -61.98
C LEU A 722 118.39 -86.98 -60.89
N TRP A 723 119.63 -87.22 -60.35
CA TRP A 723 120.36 -86.35 -59.34
C TRP A 723 121.94 -86.53 -59.11
N GLU A 724 122.60 -85.74 -58.19
CA GLU A 724 124.04 -85.70 -57.63
C GLU A 724 125.15 -84.78 -58.31
N GLU A 725 126.22 -84.14 -57.71
CA GLU A 725 126.63 -83.48 -56.40
C GLU A 725 128.04 -82.72 -56.50
N GLU A 726 128.55 -82.06 -55.42
CA GLU A 726 129.95 -81.60 -55.01
C GLU A 726 130.62 -80.17 -55.30
N ALA A 727 130.77 -79.32 -54.24
CA ALA A 727 132.00 -78.62 -53.66
C ALA A 727 132.67 -77.20 -54.03
N ASP A 728 132.73 -76.28 -53.01
CA ASP A 728 133.81 -75.36 -52.42
C ASP A 728 134.34 -73.93 -52.94
N ARG A 729 134.98 -73.15 -52.01
CA ARG A 729 135.27 -71.67 -51.86
C ARG A 729 136.53 -71.01 -52.51
N THR A 730 136.62 -69.65 -52.54
CA THR A 730 137.91 -68.89 -52.35
C THR A 730 137.83 -67.39 -51.91
N MET A 731 138.94 -66.84 -51.38
CA MET A 731 139.18 -65.43 -50.91
C MET A 731 139.31 -64.39 -52.05
N LEU A 732 139.05 -63.08 -51.90
CA LEU A 732 139.41 -62.08 -50.85
C LEU A 732 140.91 -61.69 -50.84
N LEU A 733 141.41 -61.08 -51.94
CA LEU A 733 142.79 -60.58 -52.07
C LEU A 733 142.91 -59.45 -53.11
N LEU A 734 143.85 -58.51 -52.88
CA LEU A 734 144.19 -57.33 -53.72
C LEU A 734 143.11 -56.21 -53.73
N GLY A 735 143.17 -55.19 -52.87
CA GLY A 735 144.26 -54.83 -51.95
C GLY A 735 145.37 -54.03 -52.67
N GLY A 736 145.17 -52.71 -52.77
CA GLY A 736 145.88 -51.84 -53.72
C GLY A 736 145.11 -51.75 -55.04
N ILE A 737 145.01 -50.60 -55.70
CA ILE A 737 146.03 -49.55 -55.80
C ILE A 737 145.40 -48.14 -55.60
N VAL A 738 145.50 -47.63 -54.38
CA VAL A 738 145.53 -46.16 -54.10
C VAL A 738 146.85 -45.53 -54.61
N VAL A 739 147.79 -46.39 -55.03
CA VAL A 739 149.18 -46.10 -55.42
C VAL A 739 149.33 -45.82 -56.94
N ALA A 740 148.23 -45.51 -57.62
CA ALA A 740 148.18 -44.90 -58.94
C ALA A 740 147.24 -43.69 -58.88
N LEU A 741 147.40 -42.86 -57.84
CA LEU A 741 148.15 -41.59 -57.92
C LEU A 741 147.51 -40.62 -58.92
N LEU A 742 147.21 -39.37 -58.57
CA LEU A 742 148.19 -38.35 -58.13
C LEU A 742 149.39 -38.14 -59.08
N VAL A 743 149.53 -38.93 -60.16
CA VAL A 743 150.62 -38.87 -61.15
C VAL A 743 150.18 -38.08 -62.40
N LEU A 744 148.90 -38.10 -62.77
CA LEU A 744 148.35 -37.28 -63.86
C LEU A 744 147.62 -36.01 -63.40
N VAL A 745 147.81 -35.61 -62.13
CA VAL A 745 147.66 -34.22 -61.66
C VAL A 745 148.50 -33.25 -62.51
N ALA A 746 149.56 -33.72 -63.16
CA ALA A 746 150.54 -32.92 -63.88
C ALA A 746 150.25 -32.64 -65.37
N TYR A 747 149.28 -33.30 -66.01
CA TYR A 747 149.22 -33.33 -67.49
C TYR A 747 148.01 -32.59 -68.10
N SER A 748 148.28 -31.37 -68.59
CA SER A 748 147.46 -30.54 -69.48
C SER A 748 146.00 -30.28 -69.07
N GLY A 749 145.58 -29.06 -68.70
CA GLY A 749 146.36 -27.82 -68.66
C GLY A 749 146.61 -27.18 -70.04
N ARG A 750 145.66 -26.33 -70.48
CA ARG A 750 145.70 -25.43 -71.65
C ARG A 750 145.50 -26.03 -73.05
N ARG A 751 144.85 -25.18 -73.87
CA ARG A 751 144.74 -25.15 -75.34
C ARG A 751 143.65 -26.08 -75.94
N LYS A 752 142.97 -25.64 -76.99
CA LYS A 752 143.27 -24.49 -77.87
C LYS A 752 142.09 -23.56 -78.10
#